data_AF-A0A2U3KF45-F1
#
_entry.id   AF-A0A2U3KF45-F1
#
_cell.length_a   1.000
_cell.length_b   1.000
_cell.length_c   1.000
_cell.angle_alpha   90.00
_cell.angle_beta   90.00
_cell.angle_gamma   90.00
#
_symmetry.space_group_name_H-M   'P 1'
#
loop_
_entity.id
_entity.type
_entity.pdbx_description
1 polymer ?
#
loop_
_entity_poly.entity_id
_entity_poly.type
_entity_poly.pdbx_seq_one_letter_code
_entity_poly.pdbx_strand_id
1 'polypeptide(L)'
;MEGTAQRAPAYRFGVFELDARGGELRKHGIRIKLQDQPRQILMLLLERAGEVVTREEIQKRLWPDNTFVDFDNAINSAVRKLRDALGDTAENSRFVETLARRGYRFVAPVSTTREAPPEPPAEPAPEAAPEPVPAPPAVSARRSRWPIIAAAVALVAALAVWLVRKSGTPELADIRVAPLTANAGFEAHPSFSPDGTRVVYAWNQFGKSDIYVKLIGTGDPVRITQASAPYSSTVWSPDGRWIAALRHVGQEYAVIVFPASGGRERELSHVTYNFRGLFEGTLLAWSPDGKNLFTSEKSGPDSGFAIVRISVETGEQYPITSPPREIYGDFGPAVSPDGRTLAFVRARPTTGDLFIVSLTGATPAASQPRQVTFDGAPFTLTPAWTPDGRELIFPSARGRRRELWRVAASGSGKPVRLAGVGEDALAVAIAPRGQRLVYQRDSLSSNLWKIPIEAGKGGPPVRLTSTTAIDVFPQYSPDGKRIAFESSRSGVDEIWVCDADGANAVQLTTFGKGWSGSPRWSPDGRTIAFDSNVAGNWNIHVIRSEGGRPIRITTNNADNTTPNWSRDGQWIYFVSTRTGRYETWKIRPDGTSETQITTDGGLSGVESSDGKYLYYKTEPNVAGAVWKKPVGGGSPSKVIDSVLGRLLTVTETGIYFHVPAAELRFLDFASGKVRVIAPLGNLYYFDLSPDGRSALTTRDESSASLILV
;
A
#
# COMPACT_ATOMS: atom_id res chain seq x y z
N MET A 1 12.80 61.33 -7.54
CA MET A 1 13.59 60.50 -6.62
C MET A 1 13.22 59.04 -6.88
N GLU A 2 13.87 58.42 -7.87
CA GLU A 2 13.78 56.97 -8.09
C GLU A 2 14.98 56.32 -7.40
N GLY A 3 14.70 55.49 -6.40
CA GLY A 3 15.72 54.72 -5.69
C GLY A 3 16.28 53.64 -6.62
N THR A 4 17.57 53.74 -6.92
CA THR A 4 18.36 52.68 -7.55
C THR A 4 18.29 51.40 -6.72
N ALA A 5 17.67 50.34 -7.27
CA ALA A 5 17.70 49.01 -6.69
C ALA A 5 19.14 48.45 -6.73
N GLN A 6 19.84 48.51 -5.60
CA GLN A 6 21.11 47.80 -5.40
C GLN A 6 20.90 46.30 -5.66
N ARG A 7 21.66 45.72 -6.59
CA ARG A 7 21.72 44.26 -6.82
C ARG A 7 22.31 43.60 -5.57
N ALA A 8 21.61 42.59 -5.04
CA ALA A 8 22.05 41.81 -3.88
C ALA A 8 23.35 41.02 -4.17
N PRO A 9 24.15 40.68 -3.14
CA PRO A 9 25.38 39.91 -3.32
C PRO A 9 25.07 38.52 -3.90
N ALA A 10 25.73 38.18 -5.00
CA ALA A 10 25.67 36.85 -5.61
C ALA A 10 26.99 36.10 -5.35
N TYR A 11 26.88 34.83 -4.99
CA TYR A 11 28.01 33.91 -4.93
C TYR A 11 28.25 33.34 -6.33
N ARG A 12 29.49 33.41 -6.83
CA ARG A 12 29.89 32.80 -8.10
C ARG A 12 30.97 31.75 -7.88
N PHE A 13 30.77 30.57 -8.45
CA PHE A 13 31.71 29.46 -8.36
C PHE A 13 31.60 28.57 -9.60
N GLY A 14 32.72 28.31 -10.28
CA GLY A 14 32.72 27.60 -11.56
C GLY A 14 31.75 28.22 -12.58
N VAL A 15 30.81 27.42 -13.09
CA VAL A 15 29.77 27.84 -14.05
C VAL A 15 28.47 28.27 -13.37
N PHE A 16 28.46 28.38 -12.04
CA PHE A 16 27.27 28.62 -11.23
C PHE A 16 27.24 30.02 -10.61
N GLU A 17 26.04 30.57 -10.50
CA GLU A 17 25.73 31.80 -9.79
C GLU A 17 24.54 31.55 -8.86
N LEU A 18 24.68 31.92 -7.59
CA LEU A 18 23.64 31.78 -6.56
C LEU A 18 23.28 33.17 -6.01
N ASP A 19 22.01 33.54 -6.16
CA ASP A 19 21.45 34.74 -5.51
C ASP A 19 21.25 34.48 -4.00
N ALA A 20 21.96 35.22 -3.15
CA ALA A 20 21.94 35.05 -1.71
C ALA A 20 20.58 35.38 -1.06
N ARG A 21 19.73 36.24 -1.67
CA ARG A 21 18.38 36.55 -1.16
C ARG A 21 17.31 35.66 -1.79
N GLY A 22 17.38 35.47 -3.11
CA GLY A 22 16.39 34.68 -3.85
C GLY A 22 16.59 33.17 -3.72
N GLY A 23 17.78 32.72 -3.33
CA GLY A 23 18.14 31.30 -3.28
C GLY A 23 18.12 30.62 -4.65
N GLU A 24 18.14 31.41 -5.73
CA GLU A 24 18.06 30.93 -7.10
C GLU A 24 19.45 30.56 -7.59
N LEU A 25 19.67 29.26 -7.85
CA LEU A 25 20.88 28.75 -8.46
C LEU A 25 20.75 28.79 -9.98
N ARG A 26 21.74 29.36 -10.67
CA ARG A 26 21.82 29.39 -12.14
C ARG A 26 23.12 28.75 -12.62
N LYS A 27 23.06 28.07 -13.76
CA LYS A 27 24.22 27.54 -14.49
C LYS A 27 24.23 28.14 -15.90
N HIS A 28 25.27 28.88 -16.25
CA HIS A 28 25.31 29.67 -17.50
C HIS A 28 24.06 30.55 -17.72
N GLY A 29 23.52 31.16 -16.65
CA GLY A 29 22.32 31.99 -16.71
C GLY A 29 20.98 31.22 -16.74
N ILE A 30 20.99 29.89 -16.85
CA ILE A 30 19.78 29.06 -16.81
C ILE A 30 19.48 28.64 -15.37
N ARG A 31 18.24 28.84 -14.92
CA ARG A 31 17.79 28.46 -13.58
C ARG A 31 17.82 26.94 -13.37
N ILE A 32 18.47 26.51 -12.29
CA ILE A 32 18.44 25.13 -11.78
C ILE A 32 17.54 25.08 -10.55
N LYS A 33 16.58 24.16 -10.55
CA LYS A 33 15.70 23.97 -9.39
C LYS A 33 16.47 23.20 -8.30
N LEU A 34 16.68 23.85 -7.16
CA LEU A 34 17.26 23.25 -5.96
C LEU A 34 16.21 23.20 -4.85
N GLN A 35 16.07 22.05 -4.18
CA GLN A 35 15.14 21.90 -3.04
C GLN A 35 15.64 22.71 -1.84
N ASP A 36 14.74 23.01 -0.89
CA ASP A 36 15.04 23.97 0.18
C ASP A 36 16.19 23.53 1.10
N GLN A 37 16.19 22.27 1.57
CA GLN A 37 17.28 21.76 2.42
C GLN A 37 18.64 21.73 1.69
N PRO A 38 18.79 21.15 0.48
CA PRO A 38 20.03 21.28 -0.30
C PRO A 38 20.49 22.72 -0.54
N ARG A 39 19.54 23.65 -0.76
CA ARG A 39 19.82 25.08 -0.96
C ARG A 39 20.37 25.72 0.31
N GLN A 40 19.77 25.45 1.46
CA GLN A 40 20.25 25.95 2.75
C GLN A 40 21.65 25.39 3.09
N ILE A 41 21.90 24.12 2.79
CA ILE A 41 23.25 23.52 2.93
C ILE A 41 24.25 24.21 1.99
N LEU A 42 23.90 24.44 0.73
CA LEU A 42 24.76 25.13 -0.22
C LEU A 42 25.10 26.55 0.24
N MET A 43 24.11 27.30 0.73
CA MET A 43 24.34 28.64 1.30
C MET A 43 25.32 28.58 2.48
N LEU A 44 25.11 27.67 3.43
CA LEU A 44 25.98 27.50 4.59
C LEU A 44 27.42 27.13 4.19
N LEU A 45 27.57 26.27 3.18
CA LEU A 45 28.86 25.85 2.64
C LEU A 45 29.58 26.98 1.86
N LEU A 46 28.85 27.85 1.17
CA LEU A 46 29.41 28.99 0.45
C LEU A 46 29.78 30.16 1.37
N GLU A 47 29.00 30.39 2.42
CA GLU A 47 29.29 31.36 3.49
C GLU A 47 30.62 31.04 4.20
N ARG A 48 30.97 29.74 4.27
CA ARG A 48 32.20 29.24 4.90
C ARG A 48 33.04 28.43 3.90
N ALA A 49 33.16 28.93 2.66
CA ALA A 49 33.90 28.24 1.61
C ALA A 49 35.36 27.97 2.04
N GLY A 50 35.82 26.73 1.86
CA GLY A 50 37.13 26.26 2.32
C GLY A 50 37.17 25.72 3.75
N GLU A 51 36.18 26.03 4.60
CA GLU A 51 36.07 25.49 5.96
C GLU A 51 35.22 24.22 6.02
N VAL A 52 35.39 23.46 7.10
CA VAL A 52 34.57 22.28 7.38
C VAL A 52 33.32 22.73 8.13
N VAL A 53 32.16 22.49 7.54
CA VAL A 53 30.86 22.66 8.20
C VAL A 53 30.44 21.32 8.79
N THR A 54 30.22 21.28 10.11
CA THR A 54 29.92 20.02 10.81
C THR A 54 28.46 19.59 10.62
N ARG A 55 28.16 18.31 10.93
CA ARG A 55 26.79 17.80 10.83
C ARG A 55 25.86 18.47 11.85
N GLU A 56 26.38 18.80 13.03
CA GLU A 56 25.65 19.51 14.07
C GLU A 56 25.30 20.94 13.64
N GLU A 57 26.22 21.63 12.95
CA GLU A 57 25.97 22.97 12.40
C GLU A 57 24.91 22.94 11.29
N ILE A 58 24.99 21.95 10.39
CA ILE A 58 23.97 21.72 9.36
C ILE A 58 22.63 21.40 10.01
N GLN A 59 22.64 20.57 11.06
CA GLN A 59 21.43 20.18 11.78
C GLN A 59 20.74 21.40 12.37
N LYS A 60 21.48 22.24 13.10
CA LYS A 60 20.97 23.46 13.73
C LYS A 60 20.45 24.49 12.72
N ARG A 61 21.03 24.51 11.51
CA ARG A 61 20.59 25.42 10.43
C ARG A 61 19.27 24.97 9.79
N LEU A 62 19.10 23.66 9.59
CA LEU A 62 17.98 23.10 8.86
C LEU A 62 16.76 22.78 9.73
N TRP A 63 16.98 22.48 11.01
CA TRP A 63 15.93 22.02 11.92
C TRP A 63 15.94 22.80 13.23
N PRO A 64 14.78 23.34 13.67
CA PRO A 64 14.61 23.91 15.02
C PRO A 64 14.81 22.86 16.12
N ASP A 65 15.16 23.31 17.32
CA ASP A 65 15.55 22.49 18.50
C ASP A 65 14.53 21.41 18.95
N ASN A 66 13.33 21.35 18.36
CA ASN A 66 12.25 20.38 18.66
C ASN A 66 11.87 19.46 17.48
N THR A 67 12.74 19.30 16.48
CA THR A 67 12.49 18.39 15.36
C THR A 67 13.03 16.98 15.65
N PHE A 68 12.23 15.93 15.43
CA PHE A 68 12.67 14.53 15.58
C PHE A 68 12.69 13.84 14.21
N VAL A 69 13.87 13.74 13.60
CA VAL A 69 14.11 13.00 12.36
C VAL A 69 15.47 12.30 12.43
N ASP A 70 15.70 11.33 11.56
CA ASP A 70 17.04 10.77 11.34
C ASP A 70 17.90 11.82 10.61
N PHE A 71 18.60 12.64 11.39
CA PHE A 71 19.38 13.77 10.90
C PHE A 71 20.52 13.34 9.97
N ASP A 72 21.18 12.22 10.25
CA ASP A 72 22.28 11.73 9.42
C ASP A 72 21.77 11.32 8.03
N ASN A 73 20.68 10.57 7.96
CA ASN A 73 20.08 10.19 6.68
C ASN A 73 19.51 11.40 5.92
N ALA A 74 18.92 12.37 6.64
CA ALA A 74 18.40 13.59 6.02
C ALA A 74 19.52 14.47 5.44
N ILE A 75 20.62 14.67 6.16
CA ILE A 75 21.80 15.42 5.71
C ILE A 75 22.44 14.72 4.50
N ASN A 76 22.65 13.40 4.58
CA ASN A 76 23.22 12.63 3.46
C ASN A 76 22.36 12.73 2.19
N SER A 77 21.03 12.63 2.33
CA SER A 77 20.09 12.77 1.23
C SER A 77 20.10 14.18 0.62
N ALA A 78 20.18 15.22 1.46
CA ALA A 78 20.24 16.60 1.01
C ALA A 78 21.56 16.93 0.30
N VAL A 79 22.70 16.45 0.81
CA VAL A 79 24.01 16.62 0.16
C VAL A 79 24.08 15.85 -1.17
N ARG A 80 23.49 14.64 -1.25
CA ARG A 80 23.39 13.91 -2.53
C ARG A 80 22.64 14.72 -3.59
N LYS A 81 21.47 15.26 -3.25
CA LYS A 81 20.68 16.10 -4.17
C LYS A 81 21.41 17.39 -4.55
N LEU A 82 22.19 17.96 -3.63
CA LEU A 82 23.04 19.12 -3.91
C LEU A 82 24.10 18.75 -4.96
N ARG A 83 24.80 17.63 -4.77
CA ARG A 83 25.79 17.12 -5.72
C ARG A 83 25.18 16.85 -7.09
N ASP A 84 24.00 16.23 -7.15
CA ASP A 84 23.28 16.00 -8.41
C ASP A 84 23.02 17.31 -9.16
N ALA A 85 22.60 18.37 -8.45
CA ALA A 85 22.34 19.68 -9.04
C ALA A 85 23.61 20.39 -9.55
N LEU A 86 24.75 20.13 -8.91
CA LEU A 86 26.06 20.67 -9.31
C LEU A 86 26.79 19.79 -10.35
N GLY A 87 26.30 18.57 -10.61
CA GLY A 87 26.99 17.58 -11.42
C GLY A 87 28.28 17.07 -10.76
N ASP A 88 28.22 16.88 -9.43
CA ASP A 88 29.32 16.48 -8.56
C ASP A 88 29.10 15.06 -7.99
N THR A 89 30.15 14.38 -7.49
CA THR A 89 30.03 13.07 -6.82
C THR A 89 30.89 12.98 -5.55
N ALA A 90 30.64 11.98 -4.70
CA ALA A 90 31.43 11.78 -3.48
C ALA A 90 32.83 11.24 -3.78
N GLU A 91 32.97 10.44 -4.85
CA GLU A 91 34.23 9.82 -5.29
C GLU A 91 35.10 10.77 -6.13
N ASN A 92 34.49 11.79 -6.74
CA ASN A 92 35.18 12.81 -7.56
C ASN A 92 34.65 14.21 -7.24
N SER A 93 34.86 14.64 -5.99
CA SER A 93 34.31 15.90 -5.47
C SER A 93 34.98 17.13 -6.08
N ARG A 94 34.24 17.86 -6.91
CA ARG A 94 34.65 19.13 -7.53
C ARG A 94 34.19 20.35 -6.75
N PHE A 95 33.07 20.25 -6.02
CA PHE A 95 32.48 21.37 -5.29
C PHE A 95 32.30 21.04 -3.81
N VAL A 96 31.70 19.89 -3.49
CA VAL A 96 31.38 19.49 -2.12
C VAL A 96 32.14 18.23 -1.75
N GLU A 97 33.11 18.34 -0.86
CA GLU A 97 33.91 17.23 -0.35
C GLU A 97 33.31 16.65 0.94
N THR A 98 33.30 15.32 1.07
CA THR A 98 32.88 14.64 2.31
C THR A 98 34.10 14.39 3.20
N LEU A 99 34.06 14.87 4.44
CA LEU A 99 35.03 14.50 5.46
C LEU A 99 34.37 13.51 6.44
N ALA A 100 34.78 12.25 6.33
CA ALA A 100 34.18 11.16 7.09
C ALA A 100 34.10 11.48 8.59
N ARG A 101 32.90 11.36 9.17
CA ARG A 101 32.58 11.60 10.59
C ARG A 101 32.81 13.04 11.08
N ARG A 102 33.07 14.00 10.18
CA ARG A 102 33.29 15.42 10.54
C ARG A 102 32.29 16.37 9.89
N GLY A 103 31.94 16.16 8.62
CA GLY A 103 31.01 17.04 7.90
C GLY A 103 31.35 17.21 6.44
N TYR A 104 31.08 18.40 5.90
CA TYR A 104 31.27 18.71 4.48
C TYR A 104 32.04 20.02 4.30
N ARG A 105 32.79 20.11 3.21
CA ARG A 105 33.58 21.29 2.86
C ARG A 105 33.32 21.70 1.42
N PHE A 106 33.16 23.00 1.19
CA PHE A 106 33.13 23.55 -0.17
C PHE A 106 34.55 23.82 -0.65
N VAL A 107 34.96 23.21 -1.75
CA VAL A 107 36.38 23.20 -2.20
C VAL A 107 36.65 24.03 -3.45
N ALA A 108 35.60 24.46 -4.17
CA ALA A 108 35.77 25.30 -5.35
C ALA A 108 35.97 26.79 -4.97
N PRO A 109 36.76 27.57 -5.74
CA PRO A 109 36.89 29.00 -5.52
C PRO A 109 35.54 29.73 -5.61
N VAL A 110 35.25 30.59 -4.64
CA VAL A 110 34.01 31.38 -4.54
C VAL A 110 34.35 32.87 -4.59
N SER A 111 33.72 33.60 -5.51
CA SER A 111 33.80 35.06 -5.58
C SER A 111 32.48 35.67 -5.10
N THR A 112 32.57 36.63 -4.19
CA THR A 112 31.44 37.49 -3.78
C THR A 112 31.64 38.88 -4.39
N THR A 113 30.61 39.41 -5.04
CA THR A 113 30.69 40.79 -5.53
C THR A 113 30.31 41.73 -4.39
N ARG A 114 31.30 42.44 -3.83
CA ARG A 114 31.11 43.52 -2.85
C ARG A 114 31.56 44.82 -3.51
N GLU A 115 30.64 45.75 -3.71
CA GLU A 115 30.92 47.05 -4.35
C GLU A 115 31.78 47.91 -3.41
N ALA A 116 32.86 48.50 -3.93
CA ALA A 116 33.81 49.35 -3.23
C ALA A 116 33.29 50.81 -3.14
N PRO A 117 33.73 51.62 -2.16
CA PRO A 117 33.25 53.00 -1.99
C PRO A 117 33.75 53.94 -3.10
N PRO A 118 32.97 54.95 -3.51
CA PRO A 118 33.40 55.93 -4.51
C PRO A 118 34.31 57.00 -3.88
N GLU A 119 35.38 57.35 -4.58
CA GLU A 119 36.25 58.52 -4.31
C GLU A 119 35.53 59.86 -4.62
N PRO A 120 35.95 60.97 -3.99
CA PRO A 120 35.20 62.23 -3.96
C PRO A 120 35.33 63.08 -5.25
N PRO A 121 34.40 64.03 -5.48
CA PRO A 121 34.26 64.72 -6.75
C PRO A 121 35.19 65.95 -6.86
N ALA A 122 35.74 66.16 -8.06
CA ALA A 122 36.35 67.43 -8.46
C ALA A 122 35.33 68.27 -9.25
N GLU A 123 35.18 69.54 -8.84
CA GLU A 123 34.32 70.58 -9.40
C GLU A 123 35.10 71.46 -10.43
N PRO A 124 34.50 72.45 -11.14
CA PRO A 124 34.38 72.46 -12.61
C PRO A 124 34.95 73.73 -13.32
N ALA A 125 34.83 73.81 -14.66
CA ALA A 125 34.53 75.00 -15.52
C ALA A 125 35.14 74.85 -16.96
N PRO A 126 34.73 75.65 -17.97
CA PRO A 126 33.37 75.95 -18.45
C PRO A 126 33.21 75.93 -20.01
N GLU A 127 31.95 76.03 -20.45
CA GLU A 127 31.40 76.69 -21.66
C GLU A 127 31.96 76.46 -23.08
N ALA A 128 31.06 76.07 -24.00
CA ALA A 128 30.62 76.92 -25.11
C ALA A 128 29.34 76.38 -25.77
N ALA A 129 28.42 77.30 -26.11
CA ALA A 129 27.14 77.08 -26.79
C ALA A 129 27.29 77.30 -28.33
N PRO A 130 26.22 77.27 -29.17
CA PRO A 130 26.14 76.32 -30.31
C PRO A 130 26.01 76.98 -31.70
N GLU A 131 26.08 76.19 -32.77
CA GLU A 131 25.60 76.58 -34.11
C GLU A 131 24.79 75.47 -34.83
N PRO A 132 23.93 75.83 -35.81
CA PRO A 132 22.67 75.14 -36.09
C PRO A 132 22.62 74.39 -37.43
N VAL A 133 21.74 73.38 -37.55
CA VAL A 133 21.31 72.80 -38.84
C VAL A 133 19.87 72.19 -38.71
N PRO A 134 19.12 71.92 -39.80
CA PRO A 134 17.78 72.46 -40.03
C PRO A 134 16.67 71.40 -39.92
N ALA A 135 15.42 71.86 -39.98
CA ALA A 135 14.20 71.07 -39.80
C ALA A 135 13.92 70.04 -40.92
N PRO A 136 13.34 68.87 -40.59
CA PRO A 136 12.73 67.96 -41.56
C PRO A 136 11.20 68.18 -41.70
N PRO A 137 10.57 67.64 -42.77
CA PRO A 137 9.22 68.03 -43.20
C PRO A 137 8.10 67.30 -42.43
N ALA A 138 6.91 67.89 -42.52
CA ALA A 138 5.66 67.43 -41.90
C ALA A 138 5.16 66.08 -42.46
N VAL A 139 4.77 65.17 -41.56
CA VAL A 139 4.03 63.95 -41.88
C VAL A 139 2.70 63.94 -41.11
N SER A 140 1.66 63.51 -41.82
CA SER A 140 0.25 63.51 -41.47
C SER A 140 -0.11 62.70 -40.22
N ALA A 141 -1.13 63.19 -39.50
CA ALA A 141 -1.67 62.59 -38.28
C ALA A 141 -2.30 61.21 -38.54
N ARG A 142 -1.65 60.15 -38.04
CA ARG A 142 -2.25 58.82 -37.93
C ARG A 142 -2.80 58.64 -36.51
N ARG A 143 -4.12 58.54 -36.37
CA ARG A 143 -4.79 58.28 -35.08
C ARG A 143 -4.17 57.05 -34.39
N SER A 144 -3.54 57.29 -33.25
CA SER A 144 -2.81 56.29 -32.47
C SER A 144 -3.77 55.25 -31.88
N ARG A 145 -3.59 53.97 -32.25
CA ARG A 145 -4.33 52.82 -31.69
C ARG A 145 -3.83 52.39 -30.30
N TRP A 146 -2.94 53.17 -29.66
CA TRP A 146 -2.36 52.87 -28.36
C TRP A 146 -3.36 52.56 -27.24
N PRO A 147 -4.54 53.22 -27.11
CA PRO A 147 -5.49 52.84 -26.05
C PRO A 147 -6.10 51.44 -26.26
N ILE A 148 -6.21 50.96 -27.50
CA ILE A 148 -6.73 49.62 -27.81
C ILE A 148 -5.68 48.56 -27.46
N ILE A 149 -4.40 48.85 -27.72
CA ILE A 149 -3.28 47.96 -27.38
C ILE A 149 -3.11 47.86 -25.86
N ALA A 150 -3.20 48.98 -25.14
CA ALA A 150 -3.13 48.98 -23.68
C ALA A 150 -4.28 48.20 -23.03
N ALA A 151 -5.51 48.35 -23.55
CA ALA A 151 -6.66 47.58 -23.08
C ALA A 151 -6.51 46.07 -23.37
N ALA A 152 -5.99 45.69 -24.54
CA ALA A 152 -5.72 44.30 -24.88
C ALA A 152 -4.64 43.67 -23.98
N VAL A 153 -3.56 44.41 -23.70
CA VAL A 153 -2.49 43.95 -22.78
C VAL A 153 -3.03 43.80 -21.35
N ALA A 154 -3.85 44.73 -20.88
CA ALA A 154 -4.49 44.61 -19.56
C ALA A 154 -5.44 43.41 -19.50
N LEU A 155 -6.18 43.12 -20.57
CA LEU A 155 -7.08 41.97 -20.65
C LEU A 155 -6.31 40.64 -20.68
N VAL A 156 -5.20 40.58 -21.42
CA VAL A 156 -4.31 39.42 -21.46
C VAL A 156 -3.62 39.22 -20.12
N ALA A 157 -3.18 40.28 -19.45
CA ALA A 157 -2.61 40.21 -18.11
C ALA A 157 -3.65 39.76 -17.08
N ALA A 158 -4.88 40.27 -17.14
CA ALA A 158 -5.98 39.83 -16.29
C ALA A 158 -6.34 38.36 -16.55
N LEU A 159 -6.37 37.93 -17.81
CA LEU A 159 -6.61 36.54 -18.20
C LEU A 159 -5.45 35.64 -17.76
N ALA A 160 -4.21 36.09 -17.86
CA ALA A 160 -3.03 35.38 -17.39
C ALA A 160 -3.04 35.24 -15.86
N VAL A 161 -3.36 36.31 -15.12
CA VAL A 161 -3.51 36.27 -13.66
C VAL A 161 -4.68 35.36 -13.26
N TRP A 162 -5.78 35.39 -13.99
CA TRP A 162 -6.92 34.49 -13.77
C TRP A 162 -6.55 33.03 -14.05
N LEU A 163 -5.84 32.74 -15.15
CA LEU A 163 -5.34 31.41 -15.49
C LEU A 163 -4.31 30.91 -14.48
N VAL A 164 -3.39 31.77 -14.01
CA VAL A 164 -2.40 31.44 -12.96
C VAL A 164 -3.10 31.19 -11.61
N ARG A 165 -4.09 32.01 -11.24
CA ARG A 165 -4.90 31.78 -10.03
C ARG A 165 -5.77 30.53 -10.11
N LYS A 166 -6.20 30.14 -11.31
CA LYS A 166 -7.00 28.93 -11.56
C LYS A 166 -6.14 27.66 -11.70
N SER A 167 -4.86 27.80 -12.03
CA SER A 167 -3.88 26.71 -12.15
C SER A 167 -2.95 26.55 -10.93
N GLY A 168 -3.04 27.47 -9.97
CA GLY A 168 -2.48 27.28 -8.63
C GLY A 168 -3.12 26.05 -8.00
N THR A 169 -2.42 24.93 -8.04
CA THR A 169 -2.65 23.86 -7.08
C THR A 169 -2.53 24.50 -5.70
N PRO A 170 -3.55 24.44 -4.83
CA PRO A 170 -3.40 24.91 -3.47
C PRO A 170 -2.14 24.26 -2.92
N GLU A 171 -1.18 25.08 -2.49
CA GLU A 171 -0.07 24.61 -1.69
C GLU A 171 -0.72 23.92 -0.48
N LEU A 172 -0.55 22.61 -0.37
CA LEU A 172 -1.15 21.81 0.71
C LEU A 172 -0.55 22.36 2.02
N ALA A 173 -1.32 23.21 2.71
CA ALA A 173 -1.03 23.65 4.06
C ALA A 173 -0.77 22.41 4.92
N ASP A 174 0.24 22.49 5.79
CA ASP A 174 0.75 21.44 6.69
C ASP A 174 -0.24 20.31 6.99
N ILE A 175 -0.19 19.24 6.21
CA ILE A 175 -0.98 18.02 6.45
C ILE A 175 -0.49 17.39 7.75
N ARG A 176 -1.40 17.19 8.72
CA ARG A 176 -1.09 16.59 10.01
C ARG A 176 -1.69 15.21 10.10
N VAL A 177 -0.85 14.18 9.97
CA VAL A 177 -1.28 12.78 10.09
C VAL A 177 -1.08 12.31 11.53
N ALA A 178 -2.14 11.76 12.13
CA ALA A 178 -2.08 11.16 13.46
C ALA A 178 -2.96 9.90 13.55
N PRO A 179 -2.53 8.86 14.28
CA PRO A 179 -3.42 7.73 14.57
C PRO A 179 -4.62 8.22 15.37
N LEU A 180 -5.83 7.95 14.87
CA LEU A 180 -7.07 8.16 15.62
C LEU A 180 -7.28 7.00 16.60
N THR A 181 -6.96 5.78 16.16
CA THR A 181 -7.06 4.56 16.93
C THR A 181 -5.79 3.71 16.77
N ALA A 182 -5.56 2.79 17.71
CA ALA A 182 -4.44 1.86 17.70
C ALA A 182 -4.82 0.55 18.43
N ASN A 183 -6.10 0.18 18.39
CA ASN A 183 -6.60 -0.98 19.10
C ASN A 183 -6.24 -2.26 18.31
N ALA A 184 -6.12 -3.38 19.03
CA ALA A 184 -5.93 -4.67 18.39
C ALA A 184 -7.15 -5.08 17.54
N GLY A 185 -6.90 -5.77 16.43
CA GLY A 185 -7.92 -6.21 15.49
C GLY A 185 -8.04 -5.30 14.27
N PHE A 186 -9.20 -5.35 13.60
CA PHE A 186 -9.45 -4.64 12.36
C PHE A 186 -10.49 -3.54 12.57
N GLU A 187 -10.07 -2.29 12.52
CA GLU A 187 -10.93 -1.11 12.53
C GLU A 187 -11.09 -0.57 11.10
N ALA A 188 -12.35 -0.48 10.63
CA ALA A 188 -12.65 -0.28 9.21
C ALA A 188 -13.91 0.57 8.98
N HIS A 189 -14.07 1.01 7.73
CA HIS A 189 -15.25 1.73 7.22
C HIS A 189 -15.61 3.01 8.00
N PRO A 190 -14.66 3.92 8.25
CA PRO A 190 -14.92 5.08 9.08
C PRO A 190 -15.89 6.08 8.39
N SER A 191 -16.66 6.82 9.17
CA SER A 191 -17.50 7.92 8.71
C SER A 191 -17.61 9.02 9.78
N PHE A 192 -17.59 10.29 9.38
CA PHE A 192 -17.66 11.42 10.31
C PHE A 192 -19.09 11.75 10.71
N SER A 193 -19.27 12.18 11.96
CA SER A 193 -20.44 12.97 12.33
C SER A 193 -20.51 14.28 11.53
N PRO A 194 -21.70 14.86 11.30
CA PRO A 194 -21.83 16.09 10.49
C PRO A 194 -21.08 17.30 11.03
N ASP A 195 -20.84 17.33 12.34
CA ASP A 195 -20.05 18.36 13.02
C ASP A 195 -18.53 18.13 12.89
N GLY A 196 -18.08 16.99 12.38
CA GLY A 196 -16.66 16.63 12.22
C GLY A 196 -15.94 16.32 13.52
N THR A 197 -16.65 16.11 14.63
CA THR A 197 -16.07 15.88 15.97
C THR A 197 -15.97 14.41 16.35
N ARG A 198 -16.77 13.53 15.73
CA ARG A 198 -16.83 12.10 16.03
C ARG A 198 -16.64 11.28 14.75
N VAL A 199 -16.17 10.06 14.93
CA VAL A 199 -16.05 9.05 13.87
C VAL A 199 -16.79 7.79 14.29
N VAL A 200 -17.70 7.32 13.44
CA VAL A 200 -18.26 5.96 13.53
C VAL A 200 -17.42 5.01 12.69
N TYR A 201 -17.22 3.79 13.16
CA TYR A 201 -16.49 2.76 12.44
C TYR A 201 -16.89 1.35 12.90
N ALA A 202 -16.57 0.35 12.08
CA ALA A 202 -16.69 -1.06 12.44
C ALA A 202 -15.37 -1.56 13.04
N TRP A 203 -15.43 -2.35 14.11
CA TRP A 203 -14.25 -2.92 14.75
C TRP A 203 -14.44 -4.42 15.02
N ASN A 204 -13.55 -5.22 14.44
CA ASN A 204 -13.47 -6.66 14.62
C ASN A 204 -12.25 -7.03 15.48
N GLN A 205 -12.49 -7.37 16.73
CA GLN A 205 -11.43 -7.76 17.66
C GLN A 205 -11.21 -9.29 17.72
N PHE A 206 -12.28 -10.09 17.62
CA PHE A 206 -12.25 -11.55 17.87
C PHE A 206 -13.13 -12.36 16.89
N GLY A 207 -13.12 -12.00 15.61
CA GLY A 207 -13.91 -12.68 14.57
C GLY A 207 -15.35 -12.21 14.48
N LYS A 208 -15.75 -11.23 15.30
CA LYS A 208 -17.03 -10.53 15.20
C LYS A 208 -16.78 -9.02 15.15
N SER A 209 -17.38 -8.38 14.14
CA SER A 209 -17.33 -6.94 13.94
C SER A 209 -18.55 -6.27 14.60
N ASP A 210 -18.32 -5.28 15.46
CA ASP A 210 -19.32 -4.44 16.10
C ASP A 210 -19.08 -2.96 15.73
N ILE A 211 -20.07 -2.08 15.94
CA ILE A 211 -19.98 -0.66 15.56
C ILE A 211 -19.64 0.19 16.78
N TYR A 212 -18.68 1.09 16.59
CA TYR A 212 -18.15 1.98 17.60
C TYR A 212 -18.21 3.42 17.14
N VAL A 213 -18.37 4.32 18.11
CA VAL A 213 -18.26 5.77 17.92
C VAL A 213 -17.14 6.28 18.81
N LYS A 214 -16.22 7.06 18.23
CA LYS A 214 -15.11 7.68 18.94
C LYS A 214 -15.13 9.20 18.78
N LEU A 215 -14.91 9.92 19.87
CA LEU A 215 -14.64 11.35 19.87
C LEU A 215 -13.22 11.60 19.37
N ILE A 216 -13.04 12.58 18.48
CA ILE A 216 -11.71 12.98 18.04
C ILE A 216 -11.03 13.77 19.16
N GLY A 217 -9.88 13.26 19.62
CA GLY A 217 -9.18 13.78 20.79
C GLY A 217 -9.23 12.76 21.94
N THR A 218 -9.52 13.23 23.15
CA THR A 218 -9.56 12.38 24.35
C THR A 218 -10.87 11.60 24.46
N GLY A 219 -10.79 10.30 24.75
CA GLY A 219 -11.95 9.46 25.04
C GLY A 219 -11.86 8.09 24.37
N ASP A 220 -12.38 7.09 25.06
CA ASP A 220 -12.45 5.72 24.56
C ASP A 220 -13.61 5.53 23.56
N PRO A 221 -13.46 4.63 22.58
CA PRO A 221 -14.56 4.33 21.67
C PRO A 221 -15.72 3.66 22.41
N VAL A 222 -16.94 4.09 22.09
CA VAL A 222 -18.17 3.55 22.67
C VAL A 222 -18.83 2.61 21.67
N ARG A 223 -19.03 1.35 22.08
CA ARG A 223 -19.81 0.37 21.32
C ARG A 223 -21.28 0.75 21.34
N ILE A 224 -21.95 0.71 20.20
CA ILE A 224 -23.37 1.05 20.09
C ILE A 224 -24.26 -0.07 19.55
N THR A 225 -23.67 -1.19 19.11
CA THR A 225 -24.40 -2.39 18.67
C THR A 225 -24.56 -3.42 19.78
N GLN A 226 -25.65 -4.18 19.72
CA GLN A 226 -25.97 -5.24 20.69
C GLN A 226 -26.25 -6.60 20.06
N ALA A 227 -26.55 -6.68 18.75
CA ALA A 227 -26.90 -7.95 18.13
C ALA A 227 -25.70 -8.93 18.10
N SER A 228 -26.02 -10.22 17.95
CA SER A 228 -25.02 -11.28 17.83
C SER A 228 -24.36 -11.34 16.44
N ALA A 229 -25.01 -10.80 15.41
CA ALA A 229 -24.50 -10.76 14.05
C ALA A 229 -23.36 -9.71 13.88
N PRO A 230 -22.41 -9.93 12.94
CA PRO A 230 -21.37 -8.95 12.64
C PRO A 230 -21.86 -7.82 11.72
N TYR A 231 -21.23 -6.66 11.84
CA TYR A 231 -21.57 -5.43 11.12
C TYR A 231 -20.41 -4.91 10.24
N SER A 232 -20.74 -4.19 9.17
CA SER A 232 -19.77 -3.54 8.26
C SER A 232 -20.34 -2.28 7.60
N SER A 233 -19.53 -1.57 6.79
CA SER A 233 -19.92 -0.39 5.98
C SER A 233 -20.70 0.67 6.73
N THR A 234 -20.09 1.33 7.71
CA THR A 234 -20.80 2.31 8.55
C THR A 234 -20.81 3.71 7.94
N VAL A 235 -21.98 4.38 7.96
CA VAL A 235 -22.12 5.78 7.53
C VAL A 235 -23.04 6.59 8.43
N TRP A 236 -22.59 7.80 8.81
CA TRP A 236 -23.38 8.72 9.61
C TRP A 236 -24.40 9.48 8.75
N SER A 237 -25.62 9.68 9.26
CA SER A 237 -26.62 10.49 8.59
C SER A 237 -26.24 11.98 8.56
N PRO A 238 -26.65 12.75 7.54
CA PRO A 238 -26.32 14.17 7.42
C PRO A 238 -26.84 15.05 8.57
N ASP A 239 -27.94 14.63 9.22
CA ASP A 239 -28.53 15.32 10.38
C ASP A 239 -27.90 14.91 11.72
N GLY A 240 -27.02 13.91 11.72
CA GLY A 240 -26.29 13.44 12.88
C GLY A 240 -27.08 12.50 13.79
N ARG A 241 -28.35 12.22 13.49
CA ARG A 241 -29.26 11.48 14.37
C ARG A 241 -29.15 9.97 14.21
N TRP A 242 -28.71 9.50 13.05
CA TRP A 242 -28.73 8.09 12.67
C TRP A 242 -27.37 7.63 12.17
N ILE A 243 -27.11 6.34 12.36
CA ILE A 243 -26.00 5.64 11.75
C ILE A 243 -26.61 4.49 10.94
N ALA A 244 -26.19 4.36 9.68
CA ALA A 244 -26.51 3.21 8.85
C ALA A 244 -25.34 2.24 8.80
N ALA A 245 -25.65 0.96 8.66
CA ALA A 245 -24.67 -0.10 8.52
C ALA A 245 -25.25 -1.30 7.78
N LEU A 246 -24.37 -2.21 7.35
CA LEU A 246 -24.74 -3.53 6.88
C LEU A 246 -24.57 -4.54 8.01
N ARG A 247 -25.59 -5.34 8.27
CA ARG A 247 -25.56 -6.45 9.24
C ARG A 247 -25.65 -7.77 8.49
N HIS A 248 -24.72 -8.68 8.73
CA HIS A 248 -24.70 -9.98 8.05
C HIS A 248 -25.85 -10.89 8.51
N VAL A 249 -26.61 -11.44 7.57
CA VAL A 249 -27.75 -12.34 7.82
C VAL A 249 -27.72 -13.52 6.83
N GLY A 250 -27.17 -14.65 7.24
CA GLY A 250 -27.10 -15.85 6.39
C GLY A 250 -26.14 -15.65 5.19
N GLN A 251 -26.69 -15.50 3.98
CA GLN A 251 -25.96 -15.18 2.76
C GLN A 251 -26.25 -13.75 2.25
N GLU A 252 -27.06 -13.00 3.00
CA GLU A 252 -27.49 -11.64 2.70
C GLU A 252 -26.97 -10.67 3.76
N TYR A 253 -27.24 -9.39 3.54
CA TYR A 253 -26.98 -8.31 4.46
C TYR A 253 -28.24 -7.48 4.64
N ALA A 254 -28.62 -7.27 5.89
CA ALA A 254 -29.66 -6.32 6.25
C ALA A 254 -29.07 -4.90 6.24
N VAL A 255 -29.71 -3.98 5.52
CA VAL A 255 -29.45 -2.54 5.60
C VAL A 255 -30.20 -2.02 6.82
N ILE A 256 -29.45 -1.58 7.82
CA ILE A 256 -30.02 -1.14 9.09
C ILE A 256 -29.70 0.32 9.36
N VAL A 257 -30.56 0.93 10.18
CA VAL A 257 -30.30 2.22 10.81
C VAL A 257 -30.55 2.13 12.31
N PHE A 258 -29.74 2.79 13.11
CA PHE A 258 -29.97 2.94 14.55
C PHE A 258 -29.63 4.35 15.02
N PRO A 259 -30.18 4.80 16.16
CA PRO A 259 -29.88 6.12 16.70
C PRO A 259 -28.38 6.27 16.96
N ALA A 260 -27.83 7.44 16.64
CA ALA A 260 -26.41 7.74 16.85
C ALA A 260 -26.01 7.75 18.34
N SER A 261 -26.97 7.88 19.25
CA SER A 261 -26.80 7.72 20.70
C SER A 261 -26.72 6.27 21.17
N GLY A 262 -26.86 5.30 20.26
CA GLY A 262 -27.16 3.91 20.59
C GLY A 262 -28.66 3.70 20.83
N GLY A 263 -29.11 2.45 20.71
CA GLY A 263 -30.51 2.07 20.89
C GLY A 263 -30.93 0.93 19.98
N ARG A 264 -32.24 0.73 19.86
CA ARG A 264 -32.83 -0.32 19.02
C ARG A 264 -32.60 -0.01 17.53
N GLU A 265 -32.07 -1.00 16.81
CA GLU A 265 -31.93 -0.92 15.35
C GLU A 265 -33.26 -1.12 14.62
N ARG A 266 -33.36 -0.48 13.46
CA ARG A 266 -34.45 -0.60 12.50
C ARG A 266 -33.87 -1.11 11.19
N GLU A 267 -34.40 -2.23 10.73
CA GLU A 267 -34.09 -2.80 9.43
C GLU A 267 -34.90 -2.06 8.34
N LEU A 268 -34.24 -1.73 7.24
CA LEU A 268 -34.85 -1.02 6.11
C LEU A 268 -35.06 -1.95 4.92
N SER A 269 -34.07 -2.77 4.60
CA SER A 269 -34.07 -3.60 3.40
C SER A 269 -33.02 -4.70 3.49
N HIS A 270 -33.03 -5.62 2.53
CA HIS A 270 -32.06 -6.71 2.39
C HIS A 270 -31.31 -6.59 1.06
N VAL A 271 -30.02 -6.89 1.08
CA VAL A 271 -29.17 -6.90 -0.10
C VAL A 271 -28.25 -8.12 -0.09
N THR A 272 -27.96 -8.65 -1.27
CA THR A 272 -27.14 -9.85 -1.46
C THR A 272 -25.70 -9.45 -1.77
N TYR A 273 -24.74 -9.90 -0.96
CA TYR A 273 -23.31 -9.77 -1.27
C TYR A 273 -22.64 -11.14 -1.26
N ASN A 274 -22.45 -11.73 -2.43
CA ASN A 274 -21.88 -13.09 -2.54
C ASN A 274 -20.34 -13.15 -2.55
N PHE A 275 -19.65 -12.07 -2.14
CA PHE A 275 -18.19 -11.98 -2.29
C PHE A 275 -17.49 -11.92 -0.93
N ARG A 276 -16.96 -13.07 -0.50
CA ARG A 276 -16.08 -13.15 0.68
C ARG A 276 -14.68 -12.66 0.31
N GLY A 277 -14.21 -11.60 0.96
CA GLY A 277 -12.79 -11.25 1.07
C GLY A 277 -12.15 -10.42 -0.05
N LEU A 278 -12.91 -9.92 -1.03
CA LEU A 278 -12.36 -9.09 -2.13
C LEU A 278 -12.69 -7.59 -2.01
N PHE A 279 -13.54 -7.21 -1.06
CA PHE A 279 -14.12 -5.88 -0.98
C PHE A 279 -13.75 -5.18 0.32
N GLU A 280 -12.64 -4.46 0.27
CA GLU A 280 -12.19 -3.57 1.34
C GLU A 280 -12.68 -2.15 1.02
N GLY A 281 -13.79 -1.76 1.66
CA GLY A 281 -14.35 -0.42 1.49
C GLY A 281 -15.78 -0.25 2.00
N THR A 282 -16.19 1.01 2.16
CA THR A 282 -17.53 1.39 2.59
C THR A 282 -18.53 1.27 1.44
N LEU A 283 -19.59 0.46 1.62
CA LEU A 283 -20.60 0.13 0.60
C LEU A 283 -21.95 0.83 0.79
N LEU A 284 -21.99 1.83 1.66
CA LEU A 284 -23.19 2.62 1.94
C LEU A 284 -22.90 4.12 1.78
N ALA A 285 -23.91 4.87 1.34
CA ALA A 285 -23.90 6.33 1.37
C ALA A 285 -25.29 6.90 1.60
N TRP A 286 -25.37 7.97 2.38
CA TRP A 286 -26.60 8.76 2.56
C TRP A 286 -26.77 9.78 1.44
N SER A 287 -28.02 10.03 1.04
CA SER A 287 -28.35 11.29 0.37
C SER A 287 -28.20 12.47 1.35
N PRO A 288 -27.77 13.66 0.89
CA PRO A 288 -27.60 14.83 1.76
C PRO A 288 -28.88 15.28 2.50
N ASP A 289 -30.06 14.94 1.97
CA ASP A 289 -31.35 15.22 2.59
C ASP A 289 -31.77 14.17 3.65
N GLY A 290 -30.99 13.10 3.84
CA GLY A 290 -31.25 12.03 4.79
C GLY A 290 -32.42 11.11 4.42
N LYS A 291 -32.99 11.22 3.22
CA LYS A 291 -34.18 10.44 2.82
C LYS A 291 -33.85 9.09 2.17
N ASN A 292 -32.63 8.92 1.67
CA ASN A 292 -32.23 7.76 0.91
C ASN A 292 -30.86 7.24 1.34
N LEU A 293 -30.69 5.93 1.22
CA LEU A 293 -29.40 5.25 1.26
C LEU A 293 -29.07 4.70 -0.13
N PHE A 294 -27.80 4.61 -0.47
CA PHE A 294 -27.30 3.98 -1.69
C PHE A 294 -26.40 2.81 -1.33
N THR A 295 -26.56 1.70 -2.03
CA THR A 295 -25.76 0.48 -1.84
C THR A 295 -25.72 -0.35 -3.11
N SER A 296 -24.95 -1.43 -3.14
CA SER A 296 -24.89 -2.34 -4.29
C SER A 296 -25.83 -3.52 -4.07
N GLU A 297 -26.58 -3.89 -5.11
CA GLU A 297 -27.48 -5.05 -5.09
C GLU A 297 -27.45 -5.82 -6.40
N LYS A 298 -27.69 -7.13 -6.30
CA LYS A 298 -27.77 -8.02 -7.45
C LYS A 298 -29.24 -8.24 -7.86
N SER A 299 -29.63 -7.81 -9.05
CA SER A 299 -30.98 -8.04 -9.57
C SER A 299 -31.29 -9.50 -9.95
N GLY A 300 -30.30 -10.40 -9.95
CA GLY A 300 -30.47 -11.85 -10.17
C GLY A 300 -29.15 -12.63 -10.23
N PRO A 301 -29.16 -13.97 -10.28
CA PRO A 301 -27.95 -14.80 -10.20
C PRO A 301 -26.86 -14.50 -11.24
N ASP A 302 -27.25 -13.98 -12.41
CA ASP A 302 -26.33 -13.72 -13.53
C ASP A 302 -26.12 -12.22 -13.83
N SER A 303 -26.66 -11.31 -13.01
CA SER A 303 -26.44 -9.86 -13.21
C SER A 303 -25.20 -9.37 -12.47
N GLY A 304 -24.54 -8.32 -12.99
CA GLY A 304 -23.58 -7.55 -12.19
C GLY A 304 -24.29 -6.82 -11.04
N PHE A 305 -23.54 -6.40 -10.02
CA PHE A 305 -24.09 -5.58 -8.93
C PHE A 305 -24.39 -4.17 -9.42
N ALA A 306 -25.63 -3.72 -9.30
CA ALA A 306 -26.02 -2.35 -9.61
C ALA A 306 -26.04 -1.52 -8.32
N ILE A 307 -25.80 -0.21 -8.42
CA ILE A 307 -26.16 0.68 -7.33
C ILE A 307 -27.67 0.81 -7.28
N VAL A 308 -28.26 0.56 -6.11
CA VAL A 308 -29.66 0.79 -5.78
C VAL A 308 -29.79 1.90 -4.76
N ARG A 309 -30.91 2.63 -4.85
CA ARG A 309 -31.37 3.60 -3.86
C ARG A 309 -32.43 2.96 -2.99
N ILE A 310 -32.29 3.08 -1.68
CA ILE A 310 -33.21 2.56 -0.67
C ILE A 310 -33.88 3.75 0.03
N SER A 311 -35.21 3.78 0.02
CA SER A 311 -36.00 4.75 0.79
C SER A 311 -35.83 4.50 2.29
N VAL A 312 -35.45 5.52 3.04
CA VAL A 312 -35.28 5.40 4.52
C VAL A 312 -36.63 5.32 5.23
N GLU A 313 -37.70 5.79 4.58
CA GLU A 313 -39.06 5.75 5.11
C GLU A 313 -39.74 4.41 4.82
N THR A 314 -39.67 3.93 3.57
CA THR A 314 -40.44 2.77 3.10
C THR A 314 -39.62 1.49 2.97
N GLY A 315 -38.29 1.58 2.90
CA GLY A 315 -37.41 0.43 2.64
C GLY A 315 -37.36 -0.03 1.18
N GLU A 316 -38.13 0.63 0.29
CA GLU A 316 -38.23 0.29 -1.12
C GLU A 316 -36.91 0.57 -1.86
N GLN A 317 -36.53 -0.35 -2.75
CA GLN A 317 -35.32 -0.26 -3.54
C GLN A 317 -35.62 0.16 -4.98
N TYR A 318 -34.79 1.04 -5.53
CA TYR A 318 -34.86 1.51 -6.91
C TYR A 318 -33.48 1.47 -7.56
N PRO A 319 -33.29 0.75 -8.68
CA PRO A 319 -32.03 0.73 -9.40
C PRO A 319 -31.61 2.12 -9.91
N ILE A 320 -30.34 2.46 -9.73
CA ILE A 320 -29.71 3.69 -10.21
C ILE A 320 -28.78 3.39 -11.38
N THR A 321 -28.04 2.28 -11.32
CA THR A 321 -27.14 1.86 -12.41
C THR A 321 -27.58 0.54 -13.05
N SER A 322 -27.00 0.23 -14.20
CA SER A 322 -27.18 -1.05 -14.91
C SER A 322 -25.84 -1.44 -15.52
N PRO A 323 -24.97 -2.14 -14.77
CA PRO A 323 -23.65 -2.54 -15.28
C PRO A 323 -23.77 -3.65 -16.34
N PRO A 324 -22.79 -3.78 -17.25
CA PRO A 324 -22.68 -4.94 -18.14
C PRO A 324 -22.61 -6.27 -17.36
N ARG A 325 -23.03 -7.36 -18.00
CA ARG A 325 -23.07 -8.69 -17.37
C ARG A 325 -21.68 -9.31 -17.19
N GLU A 326 -20.71 -8.87 -17.99
CA GLU A 326 -19.35 -9.43 -18.05
C GLU A 326 -18.40 -8.85 -17.00
N ILE A 327 -18.90 -7.99 -16.12
CA ILE A 327 -18.11 -7.36 -15.05
C ILE A 327 -18.71 -7.69 -13.69
N TYR A 328 -17.97 -7.43 -12.61
CA TYR A 328 -18.52 -7.65 -11.26
C TYR A 328 -19.67 -6.70 -10.98
N GLY A 329 -19.51 -5.41 -11.26
CA GLY A 329 -20.57 -4.42 -11.09
C GLY A 329 -20.07 -3.11 -10.53
N ASP A 330 -21.01 -2.35 -9.97
CA ASP A 330 -20.84 -1.00 -9.44
C ASP A 330 -20.91 -1.04 -7.91
N PHE A 331 -19.91 -0.44 -7.25
CA PHE A 331 -19.70 -0.50 -5.81
C PHE A 331 -19.25 0.85 -5.25
N GLY A 332 -19.29 0.97 -3.92
CA GLY A 332 -18.72 2.14 -3.26
C GLY A 332 -19.45 3.44 -3.56
N PRO A 333 -20.77 3.52 -3.37
CA PRO A 333 -21.52 4.72 -3.69
C PRO A 333 -21.03 5.90 -2.84
N ALA A 334 -20.92 7.08 -3.44
CA ALA A 334 -20.66 8.33 -2.74
C ALA A 334 -21.48 9.46 -3.38
N VAL A 335 -22.38 10.07 -2.60
CA VAL A 335 -23.24 11.15 -3.08
C VAL A 335 -22.52 12.49 -2.92
N SER A 336 -22.54 13.31 -3.96
CA SER A 336 -22.01 14.68 -3.93
C SER A 336 -22.71 15.54 -2.88
N PRO A 337 -22.03 16.56 -2.30
CA PRO A 337 -22.61 17.41 -1.25
C PRO A 337 -23.91 18.12 -1.65
N ASP A 338 -24.10 18.42 -2.93
CA ASP A 338 -25.32 19.04 -3.46
C ASP A 338 -26.46 18.04 -3.73
N GLY A 339 -26.20 16.74 -3.59
CA GLY A 339 -27.15 15.65 -3.79
C GLY A 339 -27.47 15.34 -5.26
N ARG A 340 -26.78 15.96 -6.23
CA ARG A 340 -27.15 15.87 -7.65
C ARG A 340 -26.38 14.81 -8.42
N THR A 341 -25.24 14.38 -7.90
CA THR A 341 -24.33 13.43 -8.55
C THR A 341 -23.98 12.29 -7.61
N LEU A 342 -23.95 11.06 -8.13
CA LEU A 342 -23.46 9.88 -7.43
C LEU A 342 -22.15 9.42 -8.09
N ALA A 343 -21.11 9.23 -7.29
CA ALA A 343 -19.87 8.55 -7.69
C ALA A 343 -19.91 7.09 -7.24
N PHE A 344 -19.23 6.23 -7.99
CA PHE A 344 -19.06 4.81 -7.67
C PHE A 344 -17.87 4.23 -8.43
N VAL A 345 -17.45 3.03 -8.04
CA VAL A 345 -16.39 2.26 -8.69
C VAL A 345 -17.03 1.15 -9.50
N ARG A 346 -16.70 1.07 -10.79
CA ARG A 346 -17.09 -0.04 -11.65
C ARG A 346 -15.97 -1.07 -11.68
N ALA A 347 -16.20 -2.22 -11.04
CA ALA A 347 -15.21 -3.26 -10.81
C ALA A 347 -15.25 -4.38 -11.88
N ARG A 348 -14.06 -4.81 -12.29
CA ARG A 348 -13.75 -5.95 -13.15
C ARG A 348 -12.91 -6.96 -12.35
N PRO A 349 -12.62 -8.18 -12.87
CA PRO A 349 -11.85 -9.20 -12.14
C PRO A 349 -10.61 -8.72 -11.37
N THR A 350 -9.84 -7.80 -11.93
CA THR A 350 -8.57 -7.34 -11.35
C THR A 350 -8.39 -5.83 -11.32
N THR A 351 -9.35 -5.07 -11.87
CA THR A 351 -9.22 -3.63 -12.11
C THR A 351 -10.56 -2.92 -11.94
N GLY A 352 -10.54 -1.60 -11.83
CA GLY A 352 -11.77 -0.83 -11.76
C GLY A 352 -11.50 0.66 -11.82
N ASP A 353 -12.54 1.38 -12.25
CA ASP A 353 -12.46 2.81 -12.54
C ASP A 353 -13.61 3.56 -11.86
N LEU A 354 -13.37 4.84 -11.60
CA LEU A 354 -14.38 5.74 -11.06
C LEU A 354 -15.36 6.16 -12.15
N PHE A 355 -16.63 6.11 -11.81
CA PHE A 355 -17.74 6.61 -12.61
C PHE A 355 -18.57 7.58 -11.79
N ILE A 356 -19.26 8.47 -12.49
CA ILE A 356 -20.31 9.31 -11.90
C ILE A 356 -21.59 9.23 -12.71
N VAL A 357 -22.73 9.43 -12.06
CA VAL A 357 -24.05 9.47 -12.69
C VAL A 357 -24.89 10.60 -12.10
N SER A 358 -25.72 11.23 -12.93
CA SER A 358 -26.69 12.25 -12.51
C SER A 358 -27.82 11.61 -11.71
N LEU A 359 -28.14 12.19 -10.56
CA LEU A 359 -29.34 11.90 -9.78
C LEU A 359 -30.50 12.86 -10.11
N THR A 360 -30.23 13.91 -10.91
CA THR A 360 -31.25 14.86 -11.38
C THR A 360 -31.83 14.43 -12.73
N GLY A 361 -33.14 14.16 -12.80
CA GLY A 361 -33.87 13.72 -14.01
C GLY A 361 -35.16 12.95 -13.68
N ALA A 362 -36.03 12.71 -14.67
CA ALA A 362 -37.32 12.04 -14.48
C ALA A 362 -37.20 10.58 -13.97
N THR A 363 -36.10 9.90 -14.31
CA THR A 363 -35.68 8.61 -13.73
C THR A 363 -34.13 8.54 -13.70
N PRO A 364 -33.49 8.29 -12.53
CA PRO A 364 -32.03 8.15 -12.45
C PRO A 364 -31.46 7.03 -13.34
N ALA A 365 -32.22 5.96 -13.56
CA ALA A 365 -31.87 4.84 -14.45
C ALA A 365 -31.70 5.23 -15.94
N ALA A 366 -32.19 6.40 -16.36
CA ALA A 366 -32.03 6.91 -17.71
C ALA A 366 -30.70 7.67 -17.92
N SER A 367 -30.00 8.05 -16.86
CA SER A 367 -28.73 8.77 -16.95
C SER A 367 -27.58 7.79 -17.16
N GLN A 368 -26.89 7.87 -18.31
CA GLN A 368 -25.71 7.04 -18.54
C GLN A 368 -24.55 7.45 -17.62
N PRO A 369 -23.93 6.50 -16.88
CA PRO A 369 -22.75 6.80 -16.10
C PRO A 369 -21.59 7.25 -16.97
N ARG A 370 -20.90 8.29 -16.53
CA ARG A 370 -19.70 8.83 -17.17
C ARG A 370 -18.46 8.39 -16.39
N GLN A 371 -17.49 7.83 -17.10
CA GLN A 371 -16.19 7.45 -16.54
C GLN A 371 -15.33 8.68 -16.20
N VAL A 372 -14.58 8.60 -15.11
CA VAL A 372 -13.69 9.66 -14.58
C VAL A 372 -12.22 9.23 -14.62
N THR A 373 -11.91 7.99 -14.29
CA THR A 373 -10.55 7.41 -14.44
C THR A 373 -10.54 6.38 -15.55
N PHE A 374 -9.41 6.21 -16.25
CA PHE A 374 -9.31 5.38 -17.46
C PHE A 374 -8.09 4.45 -17.45
N ASP A 375 -7.47 4.28 -16.28
CA ASP A 375 -6.16 3.66 -16.15
C ASP A 375 -6.21 2.20 -15.68
N GLY A 376 -7.41 1.68 -15.36
CA GLY A 376 -7.58 0.27 -15.03
C GLY A 376 -6.70 -0.17 -13.86
N ALA A 377 -6.50 0.70 -12.87
CA ALA A 377 -5.72 0.36 -11.69
C ALA A 377 -6.41 -0.76 -10.88
N PRO A 378 -5.68 -1.53 -10.06
CA PRO A 378 -6.29 -2.41 -9.08
C PRO A 378 -7.27 -1.61 -8.22
N PHE A 379 -8.53 -2.06 -8.20
CA PHE A 379 -9.63 -1.25 -7.68
C PHE A 379 -9.72 -1.31 -6.15
N THR A 380 -10.18 -0.21 -5.59
CA THR A 380 -10.66 -0.12 -4.20
C THR A 380 -12.03 0.54 -4.24
N LEU A 381 -12.85 0.39 -3.19
CA LEU A 381 -14.29 0.64 -3.29
C LEU A 381 -14.77 1.92 -2.61
N THR A 382 -13.92 2.86 -2.22
CA THR A 382 -14.39 3.99 -1.39
C THR A 382 -13.95 5.33 -1.97
N PRO A 383 -14.68 5.86 -2.96
CA PRO A 383 -14.58 7.26 -3.30
C PRO A 383 -15.23 8.13 -2.22
N ALA A 384 -14.70 9.32 -2.00
CA ALA A 384 -15.26 10.35 -1.14
C ALA A 384 -15.19 11.71 -1.84
N TRP A 385 -16.28 12.48 -1.78
CA TRP A 385 -16.33 13.83 -2.35
C TRP A 385 -15.66 14.84 -1.43
N THR A 386 -14.89 15.76 -2.01
CA THR A 386 -14.50 16.96 -1.28
C THR A 386 -15.73 17.79 -0.90
N PRO A 387 -15.72 18.55 0.21
CA PRO A 387 -16.90 19.30 0.67
C PRO A 387 -17.42 20.33 -0.33
N ASP A 388 -16.58 20.80 -1.25
CA ASP A 388 -16.95 21.71 -2.34
C ASP A 388 -17.52 21.01 -3.58
N GLY A 389 -17.58 19.67 -3.59
CA GLY A 389 -18.08 18.84 -4.67
C GLY A 389 -17.22 18.84 -5.94
N ARG A 390 -15.98 19.33 -5.89
CA ARG A 390 -15.14 19.48 -7.09
C ARG A 390 -14.23 18.30 -7.39
N GLU A 391 -13.77 17.60 -6.35
CA GLU A 391 -12.84 16.48 -6.47
C GLU A 391 -13.37 15.23 -5.76
N LEU A 392 -12.87 14.08 -6.21
CA LEU A 392 -13.04 12.79 -5.55
C LEU A 392 -11.69 12.38 -4.98
N ILE A 393 -11.66 11.99 -3.71
CA ILE A 393 -10.53 11.31 -3.06
C ILE A 393 -10.87 9.83 -2.97
N PHE A 394 -9.91 8.96 -3.29
CA PHE A 394 -10.14 7.53 -3.34
C PHE A 394 -8.83 6.76 -3.13
N PRO A 395 -8.86 5.55 -2.54
CA PRO A 395 -7.69 4.70 -2.48
C PRO A 395 -7.39 4.06 -3.85
N SER A 396 -6.12 3.88 -4.20
CA SER A 396 -5.73 3.20 -5.43
C SER A 396 -4.31 2.65 -5.33
N ALA A 397 -4.11 1.43 -5.85
CA ALA A 397 -2.80 0.79 -5.94
C ALA A 397 -2.00 1.19 -7.19
N ARG A 398 -2.41 2.23 -7.92
CA ARG A 398 -1.76 2.66 -9.17
C ARG A 398 -0.27 3.04 -8.99
N GLY A 399 0.13 3.41 -7.78
CA GLY A 399 1.52 3.72 -7.40
C GLY A 399 2.35 2.51 -6.97
N ARG A 400 1.87 1.27 -7.23
CA ARG A 400 2.36 -0.02 -6.69
C ARG A 400 1.96 -0.29 -5.23
N ARG A 401 1.83 0.74 -4.40
CA ARG A 401 1.26 0.67 -3.06
C ARG A 401 -0.14 1.26 -3.05
N ARG A 402 -0.98 0.82 -2.10
CA ARG A 402 -2.31 1.42 -1.88
C ARG A 402 -2.14 2.77 -1.21
N GLU A 403 -2.56 3.81 -1.90
CA GLU A 403 -2.41 5.20 -1.44
C GLU A 403 -3.68 5.98 -1.75
N LEU A 404 -3.83 7.16 -1.16
CA LEU A 404 -4.93 8.08 -1.52
C LEU A 404 -4.57 8.91 -2.75
N TRP A 405 -5.52 8.98 -3.67
CA TRP A 405 -5.46 9.75 -4.91
C TRP A 405 -6.64 10.69 -4.98
N ARG A 406 -6.46 11.80 -5.69
CA ARG A 406 -7.53 12.75 -5.98
C ARG A 406 -7.67 12.99 -7.47
N VAL A 407 -8.89 13.22 -7.92
CA VAL A 407 -9.20 13.56 -9.31
C VAL A 407 -10.35 14.57 -9.37
N ALA A 408 -10.31 15.48 -10.35
CA ALA A 408 -11.43 16.38 -10.60
C ALA A 408 -12.66 15.58 -11.05
N ALA A 409 -13.82 15.79 -10.41
CA ALA A 409 -15.05 15.09 -10.73
C ALA A 409 -15.55 15.37 -12.16
N SER A 410 -15.15 16.50 -12.74
CA SER A 410 -15.39 16.82 -14.16
C SER A 410 -14.74 15.82 -15.13
N GLY A 411 -13.76 15.02 -14.68
CA GLY A 411 -12.97 14.13 -15.54
C GLY A 411 -11.94 14.85 -16.41
N SER A 412 -11.70 16.15 -16.18
CA SER A 412 -10.81 16.99 -16.98
C SER A 412 -9.31 16.86 -16.63
N GLY A 413 -8.96 16.08 -15.61
CA GLY A 413 -7.60 15.92 -15.12
C GLY A 413 -7.22 14.47 -14.84
N LYS A 414 -5.92 14.16 -14.89
CA LYS A 414 -5.38 12.87 -14.45
C LYS A 414 -5.41 12.78 -12.93
N PRO A 415 -5.62 11.59 -12.34
CA PRO A 415 -5.54 11.46 -10.89
C PRO A 415 -4.14 11.75 -10.38
N VAL A 416 -4.07 12.44 -9.24
CA VAL A 416 -2.83 12.89 -8.59
C VAL A 416 -2.77 12.31 -7.18
N ARG A 417 -1.59 11.83 -6.77
CA ARG A 417 -1.38 11.29 -5.42
C ARG A 417 -1.58 12.39 -4.39
N LEU A 418 -2.28 12.08 -3.31
CA LEU A 418 -2.40 12.96 -2.15
C LEU A 418 -1.13 12.82 -1.30
N ALA A 419 -0.13 13.65 -1.60
CA ALA A 419 1.16 13.63 -0.89
C ALA A 419 0.98 14.00 0.59
N GLY A 420 1.80 13.40 1.48
CA GLY A 420 1.76 13.67 2.91
C GLY A 420 0.82 12.78 3.71
N VAL A 421 0.01 11.92 3.05
CA VAL A 421 -0.80 10.89 3.69
C VAL A 421 -0.11 9.53 3.58
N GLY A 422 -0.23 8.69 4.62
CA GLY A 422 0.47 7.40 4.71
C GLY A 422 0.03 6.37 3.66
N GLU A 423 0.85 5.32 3.52
CA GLU A 423 0.59 4.17 2.65
C GLU A 423 -0.36 3.16 3.31
N ASP A 424 -0.80 2.16 2.53
CA ASP A 424 -1.77 1.13 2.90
C ASP A 424 -3.14 1.69 3.27
N ALA A 425 -3.50 2.79 2.60
CA ALA A 425 -4.75 3.48 2.79
C ALA A 425 -5.91 2.77 2.08
N LEU A 426 -6.99 2.59 2.82
CA LEU A 426 -8.29 2.06 2.43
C LEU A 426 -9.40 2.94 2.99
N ALA A 427 -10.65 2.64 2.61
CA ALA A 427 -11.89 3.19 3.16
C ALA A 427 -11.75 4.63 3.72
N VAL A 428 -11.82 5.62 2.83
CA VAL A 428 -11.66 7.03 3.20
C VAL A 428 -13.00 7.70 3.46
N ALA A 429 -13.06 8.56 4.48
CA ALA A 429 -14.16 9.49 4.71
C ALA A 429 -13.62 10.90 4.89
N ILE A 430 -14.35 11.88 4.39
CA ILE A 430 -14.01 13.30 4.50
C ILE A 430 -15.04 13.98 5.38
N ALA A 431 -14.59 14.78 6.34
CA ALA A 431 -15.49 15.50 7.22
C ALA A 431 -16.25 16.58 6.44
N PRO A 432 -17.60 16.67 6.57
CA PRO A 432 -18.36 17.74 5.92
C PRO A 432 -17.91 19.14 6.33
N ARG A 433 -17.32 19.27 7.53
CA ARG A 433 -16.77 20.51 8.08
C ARG A 433 -15.41 20.24 8.73
N GLY A 434 -14.56 21.26 8.80
CA GLY A 434 -13.33 21.22 9.61
C GLY A 434 -12.05 20.77 8.91
N GLN A 435 -12.05 20.59 7.57
CA GLN A 435 -10.87 20.21 6.76
C GLN A 435 -10.14 18.97 7.28
N ARG A 436 -10.89 17.90 7.55
CA ARG A 436 -10.34 16.61 8.03
C ARG A 436 -10.69 15.49 7.09
N LEU A 437 -9.83 14.48 7.02
CA LEU A 437 -10.18 13.17 6.49
C LEU A 437 -9.75 12.07 7.46
N VAL A 438 -10.43 10.94 7.41
CA VAL A 438 -10.06 9.73 8.13
C VAL A 438 -9.99 8.60 7.12
N TYR A 439 -9.01 7.72 7.28
CA TYR A 439 -8.90 6.55 6.42
C TYR A 439 -8.48 5.34 7.24
N GLN A 440 -8.86 4.16 6.75
CA GLN A 440 -8.39 2.89 7.28
C GLN A 440 -6.97 2.65 6.79
N ARG A 441 -6.07 2.27 7.70
CA ARG A 441 -4.72 1.81 7.38
C ARG A 441 -4.56 0.37 7.82
N ASP A 442 -4.31 -0.51 6.86
CA ASP A 442 -3.96 -1.89 7.15
C ASP A 442 -2.48 -1.98 7.53
N SER A 443 -2.17 -2.84 8.48
CA SER A 443 -0.83 -3.29 8.79
C SER A 443 -0.81 -4.81 8.66
N LEU A 444 -0.31 -5.29 7.54
CA LEU A 444 -0.18 -6.73 7.28
C LEU A 444 1.09 -7.22 7.93
N SER A 445 0.98 -8.08 8.95
CA SER A 445 2.15 -8.62 9.61
C SER A 445 1.92 -10.06 10.05
N SER A 446 2.95 -10.89 9.85
CA SER A 446 2.95 -12.27 10.27
C SER A 446 4.31 -12.60 10.85
N ASN A 447 4.32 -13.40 11.90
CA ASN A 447 5.56 -13.72 12.62
C ASN A 447 5.68 -15.21 12.84
N LEU A 448 6.92 -15.68 13.01
CA LEU A 448 7.19 -17.08 13.30
C LEU A 448 7.02 -17.34 14.80
N TRP A 449 6.40 -18.47 15.12
CA TRP A 449 6.12 -18.93 16.46
C TRP A 449 6.51 -20.41 16.61
N LYS A 450 6.93 -20.79 17.82
CA LYS A 450 7.21 -22.17 18.21
C LYS A 450 6.20 -22.63 19.25
N ILE A 451 5.62 -23.80 19.05
CA ILE A 451 4.74 -24.47 20.00
C ILE A 451 5.49 -25.68 20.56
N PRO A 452 5.80 -25.74 21.86
CA PRO A 452 6.25 -26.98 22.49
C PRO A 452 5.16 -28.06 22.34
N ILE A 453 5.51 -29.28 21.93
CA ILE A 453 4.58 -30.41 21.74
C ILE A 453 5.02 -31.67 22.51
N GLU A 454 5.75 -31.49 23.62
CA GLU A 454 6.30 -32.58 24.42
C GLU A 454 5.22 -33.61 24.82
N ALA A 455 5.57 -34.89 24.72
CA ALA A 455 4.67 -36.02 24.98
C ALA A 455 3.33 -35.97 24.20
N GLY A 456 3.29 -35.26 23.07
CA GLY A 456 2.09 -35.11 22.25
C GLY A 456 1.06 -34.15 22.84
N LYS A 457 1.48 -33.23 23.72
CA LYS A 457 0.64 -32.17 24.29
C LYS A 457 1.24 -30.80 23.96
N GLY A 458 0.40 -29.88 23.49
CA GLY A 458 0.78 -28.49 23.25
C GLY A 458 1.07 -27.72 24.54
N GLY A 459 2.20 -27.02 24.58
CA GLY A 459 2.53 -25.98 25.54
C GLY A 459 2.22 -24.57 25.02
N PRO A 460 2.47 -23.53 25.81
CA PRO A 460 2.25 -22.15 25.39
C PRO A 460 3.16 -21.78 24.19
N PRO A 461 2.62 -21.12 23.16
CA PRO A 461 3.40 -20.71 21.99
C PRO A 461 4.40 -19.59 22.34
N VAL A 462 5.61 -19.68 21.79
CA VAL A 462 6.71 -18.72 21.98
C VAL A 462 6.99 -18.04 20.65
N ARG A 463 7.05 -16.70 20.64
CA ARG A 463 7.38 -15.92 19.45
C ARG A 463 8.87 -16.06 19.12
N LEU A 464 9.20 -16.26 17.85
CA LEU A 464 10.59 -16.35 17.36
C LEU A 464 11.01 -15.09 16.61
N THR A 465 10.15 -14.55 15.75
CA THR A 465 10.44 -13.30 15.02
C THR A 465 9.55 -12.15 15.48
N SER A 466 10.07 -10.93 15.40
CA SER A 466 9.32 -9.70 15.66
C SER A 466 9.57 -8.74 14.51
N THR A 467 8.62 -8.70 13.57
CA THR A 467 8.66 -7.87 12.38
C THR A 467 7.30 -7.24 12.13
N THR A 468 7.31 -6.07 11.50
CA THR A 468 6.11 -5.42 10.93
C THR A 468 5.84 -5.88 9.49
N ALA A 469 6.67 -6.77 8.97
CA ALA A 469 6.50 -7.42 7.67
C ALA A 469 5.82 -8.79 7.83
N ILE A 470 5.77 -9.55 6.75
CA ILE A 470 5.25 -10.92 6.73
C ILE A 470 6.44 -11.86 6.84
N ASP A 471 6.45 -12.75 7.84
CA ASP A 471 7.27 -13.96 7.89
C ASP A 471 6.34 -15.17 7.85
N VAL A 472 6.47 -16.05 6.85
CA VAL A 472 5.58 -17.21 6.61
C VAL A 472 6.37 -18.44 6.13
N PHE A 473 5.68 -19.58 6.00
CA PHE A 473 6.20 -20.85 5.49
C PHE A 473 7.53 -21.33 6.13
N PRO A 474 7.64 -21.36 7.46
CA PRO A 474 8.89 -21.70 8.11
C PRO A 474 9.20 -23.21 8.04
N GLN A 475 10.48 -23.56 7.94
CA GLN A 475 10.99 -24.94 7.90
C GLN A 475 12.31 -25.06 8.66
N TYR A 476 12.40 -26.05 9.54
CA TYR A 476 13.65 -26.36 10.23
C TYR A 476 14.67 -26.95 9.26
N SER A 477 15.95 -26.64 9.49
CA SER A 477 17.04 -27.42 8.92
C SER A 477 17.01 -28.86 9.48
N PRO A 478 17.56 -29.85 8.76
CA PRO A 478 17.56 -31.25 9.22
C PRO A 478 18.24 -31.46 10.58
N ASP A 479 19.21 -30.61 10.93
CA ASP A 479 19.90 -30.62 12.22
C ASP A 479 19.18 -29.79 13.30
N GLY A 480 18.08 -29.11 12.95
CA GLY A 480 17.25 -28.32 13.85
C GLY A 480 17.88 -27.01 14.31
N LYS A 481 19.02 -26.60 13.76
CA LYS A 481 19.77 -25.41 14.21
C LYS A 481 19.35 -24.12 13.51
N ARG A 482 18.77 -24.22 12.32
CA ARG A 482 18.36 -23.08 11.51
C ARG A 482 16.92 -23.22 11.05
N ILE A 483 16.33 -22.10 10.64
CA ILE A 483 15.00 -22.02 10.06
C ILE A 483 15.11 -21.29 8.72
N ALA A 484 14.56 -21.87 7.66
CA ALA A 484 14.32 -21.15 6.40
C ALA A 484 12.86 -20.72 6.33
N PHE A 485 12.60 -19.52 5.84
CA PHE A 485 11.28 -18.94 5.79
C PHE A 485 11.17 -17.91 4.67
N GLU A 486 9.95 -17.60 4.28
CA GLU A 486 9.63 -16.51 3.36
C GLU A 486 9.45 -15.22 4.17
N SER A 487 10.05 -14.11 3.72
CA SER A 487 9.88 -12.82 4.38
C SER A 487 9.77 -11.65 3.39
N SER A 488 8.83 -10.75 3.67
CA SER A 488 8.64 -9.51 2.91
C SER A 488 9.40 -8.30 3.49
N ARG A 489 10.27 -8.51 4.49
CA ARG A 489 10.99 -7.43 5.18
C ARG A 489 11.91 -6.59 4.28
N SER A 490 12.31 -7.12 3.12
CA SER A 490 13.06 -6.41 2.06
C SER A 490 12.16 -5.60 1.11
N GLY A 491 10.85 -5.59 1.32
CA GLY A 491 9.85 -4.92 0.49
C GLY A 491 9.19 -5.79 -0.59
N VAL A 492 9.72 -7.00 -0.80
CA VAL A 492 9.15 -8.09 -1.61
C VAL A 492 9.44 -9.42 -0.92
N ASP A 493 8.64 -10.44 -1.19
CA ASP A 493 8.80 -11.79 -0.60
C ASP A 493 10.05 -12.49 -1.15
N GLU A 494 10.97 -12.75 -0.24
CA GLU A 494 12.27 -13.37 -0.48
C GLU A 494 12.50 -14.52 0.51
N ILE A 495 13.49 -15.37 0.23
CA ILE A 495 13.89 -16.44 1.13
C ILE A 495 14.90 -15.92 2.13
N TRP A 496 14.64 -16.20 3.41
CA TRP A 496 15.48 -15.83 4.55
C TRP A 496 15.83 -17.07 5.37
N VAL A 497 16.93 -17.00 6.09
CA VAL A 497 17.34 -18.00 7.09
C VAL A 497 17.66 -17.32 8.41
N CYS A 498 17.30 -17.94 9.52
CA CYS A 498 17.69 -17.51 10.87
C CYS A 498 18.09 -18.71 11.72
N ASP A 499 18.59 -18.46 12.92
CA ASP A 499 18.82 -19.49 13.93
C ASP A 499 17.48 -20.07 14.42
N ALA A 500 17.52 -21.26 15.03
CA ALA A 500 16.32 -21.96 15.52
C ALA A 500 15.53 -21.20 16.61
N ASP A 501 16.14 -20.20 17.25
CA ASP A 501 15.49 -19.30 18.20
C ASP A 501 14.92 -18.02 17.54
N GLY A 502 15.14 -17.84 16.24
CA GLY A 502 14.71 -16.67 15.45
C GLY A 502 15.76 -15.57 15.32
N ALA A 503 16.92 -15.69 15.98
CA ALA A 503 18.00 -14.71 15.91
C ALA A 503 18.76 -14.76 14.58
N ASN A 504 19.60 -13.75 14.32
CA ASN A 504 20.54 -13.72 13.19
C ASN A 504 19.90 -13.97 11.82
N ALA A 505 18.73 -13.35 11.57
CA ALA A 505 18.05 -13.48 10.30
C ALA A 505 18.85 -12.83 9.15
N VAL A 506 19.11 -13.61 8.10
CA VAL A 506 19.84 -13.23 6.89
C VAL A 506 19.03 -13.50 5.63
N GLN A 507 19.12 -12.58 4.67
CA GLN A 507 18.46 -12.71 3.37
C GLN A 507 19.29 -13.63 2.47
N LEU A 508 18.66 -14.66 1.90
CA LEU A 508 19.32 -15.56 0.94
C LEU A 508 19.09 -15.17 -0.52
N THR A 509 17.90 -14.65 -0.85
CA THR A 509 17.56 -14.24 -2.23
C THR A 509 17.32 -12.74 -2.31
N THR A 510 17.75 -12.12 -3.41
CA THR A 510 17.65 -10.66 -3.65
C THR A 510 17.14 -10.38 -5.06
N PHE A 511 16.01 -10.96 -5.44
CA PHE A 511 15.40 -10.73 -6.75
C PHE A 511 14.84 -9.31 -6.90
N GLY A 512 14.36 -8.71 -5.80
CA GLY A 512 13.85 -7.34 -5.76
C GLY A 512 12.52 -7.13 -6.52
N LYS A 513 11.89 -8.22 -6.96
CA LYS A 513 10.58 -8.25 -7.61
C LYS A 513 9.99 -9.67 -7.56
N GLY A 514 8.69 -9.76 -7.79
CA GLY A 514 7.98 -11.02 -7.74
C GLY A 514 7.86 -11.53 -6.30
N TRP A 515 7.50 -12.80 -6.19
CA TRP A 515 7.31 -13.53 -4.95
C TRP A 515 8.19 -14.77 -4.99
N SER A 516 8.93 -15.00 -3.92
CA SER A 516 9.73 -16.21 -3.71
C SER A 516 9.37 -16.82 -2.36
N GLY A 517 8.97 -18.09 -2.35
CA GLY A 517 8.34 -18.69 -1.18
C GLY A 517 8.49 -20.20 -1.07
N SER A 518 7.77 -20.75 -0.09
CA SER A 518 7.73 -22.19 0.23
C SER A 518 9.12 -22.87 0.35
N PRO A 519 10.09 -22.32 1.11
CA PRO A 519 11.43 -22.89 1.18
C PRO A 519 11.43 -24.31 1.78
N ARG A 520 12.31 -25.18 1.27
CA ARG A 520 12.56 -26.54 1.79
C ARG A 520 14.03 -26.88 1.81
N TRP A 521 14.52 -27.27 2.98
CA TRP A 521 15.88 -27.79 3.13
C TRP A 521 16.04 -29.13 2.44
N SER A 522 17.19 -29.33 1.79
CA SER A 522 17.66 -30.65 1.41
C SER A 522 17.94 -31.50 2.65
N PRO A 523 17.83 -32.83 2.59
CA PRO A 523 18.09 -33.71 3.75
C PRO A 523 19.49 -33.57 4.34
N ASP A 524 20.47 -33.14 3.54
CA ASP A 524 21.85 -32.88 3.97
C ASP A 524 22.07 -31.48 4.55
N GLY A 525 21.05 -30.61 4.53
CA GLY A 525 21.10 -29.24 5.05
C GLY A 525 21.92 -28.24 4.22
N ARG A 526 22.40 -28.63 3.02
CA ARG A 526 23.30 -27.80 2.21
C ARG A 526 22.59 -26.92 1.17
N THR A 527 21.36 -27.27 0.81
CA THR A 527 20.61 -26.63 -0.27
C THR A 527 19.19 -26.34 0.18
N ILE A 528 18.60 -25.26 -0.32
CA ILE A 528 17.20 -24.91 -0.12
C ILE A 528 16.55 -24.86 -1.50
N ALA A 529 15.47 -25.62 -1.67
CA ALA A 529 14.57 -25.51 -2.82
C ALA A 529 13.44 -24.54 -2.48
N PHE A 530 13.01 -23.74 -3.43
CA PHE A 530 11.92 -22.77 -3.25
C PHE A 530 11.23 -22.49 -4.59
N ASP A 531 10.03 -21.94 -4.57
CA ASP A 531 9.35 -21.48 -5.78
C ASP A 531 9.41 -19.97 -5.92
N SER A 532 9.48 -19.48 -7.16
CA SER A 532 9.52 -18.05 -7.44
C SER A 532 8.86 -17.71 -8.77
N ASN A 533 8.11 -16.61 -8.82
CA ASN A 533 7.50 -16.08 -10.04
C ASN A 533 8.27 -14.89 -10.65
N VAL A 534 9.51 -14.65 -10.24
CA VAL A 534 10.37 -13.55 -10.73
C VAL A 534 10.48 -13.48 -12.28
N ALA A 535 10.28 -14.62 -12.94
CA ALA A 535 10.32 -14.78 -14.40
C ALA A 535 8.92 -14.81 -15.08
N GLY A 536 7.85 -14.42 -14.37
CA GLY A 536 6.47 -14.42 -14.86
C GLY A 536 5.64 -15.56 -14.28
N ASN A 537 5.96 -16.80 -14.66
CA ASN A 537 5.32 -18.00 -14.10
C ASN A 537 6.08 -18.52 -12.90
N TRP A 538 5.41 -19.27 -12.03
CA TRP A 538 6.04 -19.91 -10.88
C TRP A 538 7.01 -21.00 -11.33
N ASN A 539 8.23 -20.98 -10.79
CA ASN A 539 9.27 -21.94 -11.12
C ASN A 539 10.06 -22.38 -9.88
N ILE A 540 10.52 -23.62 -9.88
CA ILE A 540 11.36 -24.16 -8.82
C ILE A 540 12.79 -23.70 -9.01
N HIS A 541 13.38 -23.22 -7.92
CA HIS A 541 14.75 -22.79 -7.82
C HIS A 541 15.44 -23.53 -6.67
N VAL A 542 16.76 -23.60 -6.73
CA VAL A 542 17.62 -24.08 -5.64
C VAL A 542 18.69 -23.04 -5.33
N ILE A 543 19.05 -22.92 -4.05
CA ILE A 543 20.14 -22.07 -3.57
C ILE A 543 20.90 -22.80 -2.47
N ARG A 544 22.21 -22.54 -2.32
CA ARG A 544 22.96 -23.07 -1.16
C ARG A 544 22.46 -22.42 0.13
N SER A 545 22.46 -23.18 1.22
CA SER A 545 22.01 -22.67 2.52
C SER A 545 22.88 -21.54 3.08
N GLU A 546 24.13 -21.46 2.66
CA GLU A 546 25.05 -20.35 2.96
C GLU A 546 24.93 -19.17 1.97
N GLY A 547 23.93 -19.19 1.09
CA GLY A 547 23.66 -18.17 0.09
C GLY A 547 24.38 -18.37 -1.26
N GLY A 548 24.41 -17.32 -2.06
CA GLY A 548 24.93 -17.34 -3.44
C GLY A 548 23.83 -17.19 -4.48
N ARG A 549 24.13 -17.52 -5.74
CA ARG A 549 23.19 -17.32 -6.85
C ARG A 549 22.13 -18.43 -6.90
N PRO A 550 20.83 -18.10 -6.88
CA PRO A 550 19.77 -19.08 -7.15
C PRO A 550 19.86 -19.67 -8.55
N ILE A 551 19.55 -20.96 -8.67
CA ILE A 551 19.52 -21.71 -9.92
C ILE A 551 18.08 -22.15 -10.18
N ARG A 552 17.51 -21.75 -11.32
CA ARG A 552 16.20 -22.20 -11.79
C ARG A 552 16.33 -23.62 -12.36
N ILE A 553 15.51 -24.57 -11.90
CA ILE A 553 15.57 -25.97 -12.34
C ILE A 553 14.37 -26.41 -13.19
N THR A 554 13.23 -25.72 -13.11
CA THR A 554 12.09 -25.95 -14.04
C THR A 554 12.06 -24.87 -15.11
N THR A 555 11.86 -25.23 -16.38
CA THR A 555 11.94 -24.27 -17.52
C THR A 555 10.71 -24.25 -18.42
N ASN A 556 9.71 -25.09 -18.15
CA ASN A 556 8.46 -25.12 -18.90
C ASN A 556 7.59 -23.86 -18.63
N ASN A 557 6.56 -23.68 -19.46
CA ASN A 557 5.64 -22.54 -19.40
C ASN A 557 4.45 -22.74 -18.45
N ALA A 558 4.49 -23.71 -17.53
CA ALA A 558 3.46 -23.88 -16.51
C ALA A 558 3.90 -23.28 -15.17
N ASP A 559 2.95 -23.16 -14.24
CA ASP A 559 3.28 -22.82 -12.85
C ASP A 559 3.78 -24.06 -12.14
N ASN A 560 4.96 -23.94 -11.53
CA ASN A 560 5.62 -24.96 -10.74
C ASN A 560 5.86 -24.42 -9.32
N THR A 561 5.25 -25.03 -8.30
CA THR A 561 5.19 -24.48 -6.92
C THR A 561 5.38 -25.54 -5.84
N THR A 562 5.59 -25.10 -4.60
CA THR A 562 5.61 -25.91 -3.38
C THR A 562 6.56 -27.11 -3.48
N PRO A 563 7.87 -26.89 -3.67
CA PRO A 563 8.84 -27.98 -3.73
C PRO A 563 8.89 -28.75 -2.41
N ASN A 564 9.31 -30.02 -2.46
CA ASN A 564 9.70 -30.85 -1.31
C ASN A 564 10.77 -31.84 -1.75
N TRP A 565 11.78 -32.07 -0.90
CA TRP A 565 12.85 -33.02 -1.21
C TRP A 565 12.42 -34.46 -0.94
N SER A 566 12.93 -35.39 -1.74
CA SER A 566 12.96 -36.80 -1.35
C SER A 566 13.91 -37.01 -0.18
N ARG A 567 13.68 -38.07 0.60
CA ARG A 567 14.47 -38.43 1.78
C ARG A 567 15.94 -38.67 1.46
N ASP A 568 16.22 -39.23 0.29
CA ASP A 568 17.56 -39.48 -0.21
C ASP A 568 18.24 -38.25 -0.85
N GLY A 569 17.51 -37.13 -0.97
CA GLY A 569 17.98 -35.90 -1.60
C GLY A 569 18.17 -35.97 -3.12
N GLN A 570 17.81 -37.07 -3.77
CA GLN A 570 18.00 -37.25 -5.22
C GLN A 570 16.92 -36.60 -6.08
N TRP A 571 15.77 -36.27 -5.48
CA TRP A 571 14.60 -35.74 -6.16
C TRP A 571 14.01 -34.54 -5.42
N ILE A 572 13.41 -33.65 -6.18
CA ILE A 572 12.55 -32.58 -5.68
C ILE A 572 11.16 -32.82 -6.28
N TYR A 573 10.19 -33.13 -5.43
CA TYR A 573 8.77 -33.14 -5.76
C TYR A 573 8.23 -31.72 -5.80
N PHE A 574 7.32 -31.43 -6.72
CA PHE A 574 6.69 -30.11 -6.83
C PHE A 574 5.33 -30.24 -7.53
N VAL A 575 4.51 -29.20 -7.39
CA VAL A 575 3.22 -29.09 -8.05
C VAL A 575 3.39 -28.44 -9.40
N SER A 576 2.78 -28.97 -10.45
CA SER A 576 2.75 -28.36 -11.78
C SER A 576 1.34 -28.27 -12.36
N THR A 577 1.03 -27.17 -13.04
CA THR A 577 -0.25 -26.96 -13.76
C THR A 577 -0.21 -27.39 -15.23
N ARG A 578 0.89 -27.98 -15.70
CA ARG A 578 1.14 -28.21 -17.14
C ARG A 578 0.16 -29.16 -17.84
N THR A 579 -0.60 -29.94 -17.09
CA THR A 579 -1.64 -30.84 -17.62
C THR A 579 -3.03 -30.20 -17.63
N GLY A 580 -3.14 -28.91 -17.30
CA GLY A 580 -4.41 -28.19 -17.14
C GLY A 580 -5.04 -28.32 -15.75
N ARG A 581 -4.36 -29.00 -14.82
CA ARG A 581 -4.76 -29.20 -13.42
C ARG A 581 -3.51 -29.31 -12.55
N TYR A 582 -3.67 -29.22 -11.24
CA TYR A 582 -2.58 -29.43 -10.29
C TYR A 582 -2.19 -30.91 -10.25
N GLU A 583 -0.96 -31.23 -10.64
CA GLU A 583 -0.36 -32.55 -10.51
C GLU A 583 0.97 -32.48 -9.77
N THR A 584 1.35 -33.56 -9.10
CA THR A 584 2.68 -33.71 -8.51
C THR A 584 3.65 -34.32 -9.52
N TRP A 585 4.80 -33.66 -9.64
CA TRP A 585 5.93 -34.05 -10.49
C TRP A 585 7.18 -34.18 -9.63
N LYS A 586 8.22 -34.81 -10.16
CA LYS A 586 9.55 -34.81 -9.56
C LYS A 586 10.61 -34.48 -10.60
N ILE A 587 11.69 -33.85 -10.15
CA ILE A 587 12.85 -33.48 -10.96
C ILE A 587 14.12 -33.69 -10.14
N ARG A 588 15.26 -33.94 -10.80
CA ARG A 588 16.54 -33.95 -10.10
C ARG A 588 16.96 -32.52 -9.73
N PRO A 589 17.76 -32.33 -8.67
CA PRO A 589 18.24 -31.00 -8.25
C PRO A 589 19.08 -30.26 -9.30
N ASP A 590 19.62 -30.98 -10.30
CA ASP A 590 20.33 -30.40 -11.44
C ASP A 590 19.40 -29.96 -12.59
N GLY A 591 18.09 -30.13 -12.45
CA GLY A 591 17.08 -29.82 -13.47
C GLY A 591 16.84 -30.92 -14.49
N THR A 592 17.40 -32.11 -14.31
CA THR A 592 17.23 -33.23 -15.25
C THR A 592 16.16 -34.25 -14.80
N SER A 593 15.83 -35.18 -15.71
CA SER A 593 14.96 -36.34 -15.45
C SER A 593 13.56 -36.03 -14.89
N GLU A 594 12.97 -34.93 -15.33
CA GLU A 594 11.62 -34.52 -14.91
C GLU A 594 10.56 -35.58 -15.25
N THR A 595 9.75 -35.99 -14.27
CA THR A 595 8.77 -37.09 -14.38
C THR A 595 7.48 -36.78 -13.63
N GLN A 596 6.32 -37.09 -14.24
CA GLN A 596 5.00 -36.96 -13.60
C GLN A 596 4.75 -38.08 -12.60
N ILE A 597 4.19 -37.76 -11.43
CA ILE A 597 3.87 -38.74 -10.38
C ILE A 597 2.37 -38.98 -10.25
N THR A 598 1.53 -37.94 -10.28
CA THR A 598 0.07 -38.07 -10.21
C THR A 598 -0.57 -37.80 -11.56
N THR A 599 -1.68 -38.47 -11.85
CA THR A 599 -2.50 -38.29 -13.07
C THR A 599 -3.97 -38.10 -12.72
N ASP A 600 -4.25 -37.90 -11.45
CA ASP A 600 -5.56 -37.84 -10.82
C ASP A 600 -5.63 -36.67 -9.80
N GLY A 601 -4.70 -35.72 -9.93
CA GLY A 601 -4.62 -34.52 -9.11
C GLY A 601 -3.59 -34.71 -8.01
N GLY A 602 -2.85 -33.65 -7.67
CA GLY A 602 -1.84 -33.76 -6.64
C GLY A 602 -1.17 -32.44 -6.27
N LEU A 603 -1.09 -32.21 -4.96
CA LEU A 603 -0.50 -31.06 -4.30
C LEU A 603 0.39 -31.54 -3.15
N SER A 604 1.47 -30.80 -2.90
CA SER A 604 2.32 -30.97 -1.71
C SER A 604 2.79 -32.40 -1.48
N GLY A 605 3.50 -32.97 -2.46
CA GLY A 605 4.07 -34.31 -2.34
C GLY A 605 5.12 -34.39 -1.22
N VAL A 606 4.80 -35.07 -0.12
CA VAL A 606 5.73 -35.32 0.99
C VAL A 606 6.00 -36.81 1.09
N GLU A 607 7.28 -37.19 1.03
CA GLU A 607 7.69 -38.58 1.08
C GLU A 607 7.65 -39.16 2.50
N SER A 608 7.23 -40.42 2.62
CA SER A 608 7.33 -41.19 3.87
C SER A 608 8.78 -41.26 4.34
N SER A 609 8.98 -41.41 5.65
CA SER A 609 10.34 -41.52 6.21
C SER A 609 11.13 -42.70 5.64
N ASP A 610 10.46 -43.76 5.19
CA ASP A 610 11.08 -44.92 4.57
C ASP A 610 11.20 -44.85 3.03
N GLY A 611 10.82 -43.73 2.40
CA GLY A 611 10.92 -43.52 0.95
C GLY A 611 9.94 -44.33 0.09
N LYS A 612 9.01 -45.08 0.69
CA LYS A 612 8.12 -45.99 -0.05
C LYS A 612 6.86 -45.33 -0.58
N TYR A 613 6.37 -44.29 0.09
CA TYR A 613 5.10 -43.66 -0.20
C TYR A 613 5.25 -42.15 -0.37
N LEU A 614 4.47 -41.60 -1.30
CA LEU A 614 4.25 -40.18 -1.43
C LEU A 614 2.86 -39.83 -0.88
N TYR A 615 2.81 -38.93 0.10
CA TYR A 615 1.58 -38.34 0.61
C TYR A 615 1.29 -37.05 -0.14
N TYR A 616 0.05 -36.86 -0.58
CA TYR A 616 -0.36 -35.68 -1.33
C TYR A 616 -1.84 -35.37 -1.13
N LYS A 617 -2.25 -34.16 -1.52
CA LYS A 617 -3.63 -33.69 -1.48
C LYS A 617 -4.14 -33.45 -2.89
N THR A 618 -5.44 -33.61 -3.14
CA THR A 618 -6.03 -33.41 -4.49
C THR A 618 -6.69 -32.04 -4.67
N GLU A 619 -6.94 -31.29 -3.59
CA GLU A 619 -7.73 -30.05 -3.60
C GLU A 619 -6.95 -28.84 -3.05
N PRO A 620 -6.77 -27.75 -3.84
CA PRO A 620 -5.82 -26.68 -3.53
C PRO A 620 -6.25 -25.65 -2.48
N ASN A 621 -7.56 -25.45 -2.26
CA ASN A 621 -8.06 -24.28 -1.52
C ASN A 621 -9.23 -24.55 -0.56
N VAL A 622 -9.57 -25.82 -0.32
CA VAL A 622 -10.60 -26.24 0.64
C VAL A 622 -10.05 -27.34 1.53
N ALA A 623 -10.76 -27.62 2.63
CA ALA A 623 -10.46 -28.77 3.46
C ALA A 623 -10.64 -30.04 2.60
N GLY A 624 -9.58 -30.81 2.39
CA GLY A 624 -9.58 -31.90 1.40
C GLY A 624 -8.76 -33.09 1.87
N ALA A 625 -8.98 -34.24 1.25
CA ALA A 625 -8.40 -35.51 1.69
C ALA A 625 -6.89 -35.62 1.41
N VAL A 626 -6.19 -36.33 2.29
CA VAL A 626 -4.79 -36.75 2.07
C VAL A 626 -4.79 -38.17 1.54
N TRP A 627 -4.05 -38.37 0.46
CA TRP A 627 -3.84 -39.64 -0.23
C TRP A 627 -2.40 -40.09 -0.06
N LYS A 628 -2.17 -41.41 -0.10
CA LYS A 628 -0.84 -42.01 -0.20
C LYS A 628 -0.75 -42.83 -1.48
N LYS A 629 0.38 -42.74 -2.18
CA LYS A 629 0.68 -43.52 -3.39
C LYS A 629 2.09 -44.14 -3.28
N PRO A 630 2.29 -45.41 -3.69
CA PRO A 630 3.63 -45.98 -3.74
C PRO A 630 4.54 -45.21 -4.72
N VAL A 631 5.76 -44.87 -4.29
CA VAL A 631 6.74 -44.13 -5.13
C VAL A 631 7.15 -44.94 -6.36
N GLY A 632 7.18 -46.28 -6.25
CA GLY A 632 7.47 -47.21 -7.35
C GLY A 632 6.32 -47.41 -8.35
N GLY A 633 5.20 -46.72 -8.19
CA GLY A 633 4.00 -46.91 -9.02
C GLY A 633 2.95 -47.82 -8.36
N GLY A 634 1.68 -47.57 -8.67
CA GLY A 634 0.52 -48.23 -8.07
C GLY A 634 -0.65 -47.28 -7.83
N SER A 635 -1.78 -47.82 -7.39
CA SER A 635 -2.99 -47.02 -7.13
C SER A 635 -2.89 -46.25 -5.80
N PRO A 636 -3.40 -45.01 -5.74
CA PRO A 636 -3.45 -44.26 -4.50
C PRO A 636 -4.52 -44.79 -3.55
N SER A 637 -4.35 -44.52 -2.25
CA SER A 637 -5.33 -44.84 -1.21
C SER A 637 -5.49 -43.65 -0.25
N LYS A 638 -6.72 -43.40 0.20
CA LYS A 638 -7.02 -42.29 1.11
C LYS A 638 -6.52 -42.60 2.52
N VAL A 639 -6.00 -41.59 3.21
CA VAL A 639 -5.43 -41.69 4.56
C VAL A 639 -6.13 -40.78 5.56
N ILE A 640 -6.45 -39.55 5.16
CA ILE A 640 -7.14 -38.58 6.01
C ILE A 640 -8.28 -37.97 5.20
N ASP A 641 -9.47 -37.82 5.79
CA ASP A 641 -10.65 -37.32 5.09
C ASP A 641 -10.60 -35.82 4.78
N SER A 642 -10.01 -35.01 5.67
CA SER A 642 -10.01 -33.56 5.50
C SER A 642 -8.88 -32.89 6.28
N VAL A 643 -8.03 -32.15 5.56
CA VAL A 643 -6.98 -31.28 6.12
C VAL A 643 -7.05 -29.88 5.52
N LEU A 644 -6.77 -28.86 6.34
CA LEU A 644 -6.63 -27.48 5.88
C LEU A 644 -5.22 -27.18 5.36
N GLY A 645 -5.16 -26.26 4.40
CA GLY A 645 -3.90 -25.75 3.87
C GLY A 645 -3.15 -26.75 3.00
N ARG A 646 -1.88 -26.42 2.75
CA ARG A 646 -0.97 -27.13 1.83
C ARG A 646 0.11 -27.93 2.54
N LEU A 647 0.24 -27.85 3.85
CA LEU A 647 1.38 -28.43 4.57
C LEU A 647 0.95 -29.53 5.54
N LEU A 648 1.61 -30.67 5.41
CA LEU A 648 1.57 -31.79 6.34
C LEU A 648 3.01 -32.19 6.64
N THR A 649 3.27 -32.65 7.87
CA THR A 649 4.60 -33.15 8.25
C THR A 649 4.51 -34.65 8.47
N VAL A 650 5.23 -35.41 7.65
CA VAL A 650 5.30 -36.87 7.75
C VAL A 650 6.52 -37.27 8.58
N THR A 651 6.26 -38.01 9.65
CA THR A 651 7.26 -38.60 10.54
C THR A 651 7.29 -40.12 10.36
N GLU A 652 8.24 -40.81 10.99
CA GLU A 652 8.28 -42.28 10.97
C GLU A 652 7.03 -42.92 11.58
N THR A 653 6.45 -42.27 12.60
CA THR A 653 5.35 -42.82 13.39
C THR A 653 3.98 -42.32 12.95
N GLY A 654 3.90 -41.29 12.09
CA GLY A 654 2.62 -40.69 11.74
C GLY A 654 2.68 -39.36 11.00
N ILE A 655 1.52 -38.72 10.84
CA ILE A 655 1.34 -37.46 10.12
C ILE A 655 0.79 -36.40 11.07
N TYR A 656 1.47 -35.26 11.14
CA TYR A 656 0.93 -34.05 11.74
C TYR A 656 0.20 -33.23 10.67
N PHE A 657 -0.99 -32.73 11.02
CA PHE A 657 -1.84 -31.97 10.11
C PHE A 657 -2.76 -30.99 10.84
N HIS A 658 -3.15 -29.94 10.13
CA HIS A 658 -4.08 -28.92 10.61
C HIS A 658 -5.49 -29.15 10.06
N VAL A 659 -6.52 -28.89 10.87
CA VAL A 659 -7.94 -29.05 10.50
C VAL A 659 -8.74 -27.74 10.66
N PRO A 660 -9.93 -27.62 10.04
CA PRO A 660 -10.79 -26.42 10.15
C PRO A 660 -11.15 -25.97 11.56
N ALA A 661 -11.09 -26.86 12.55
CA ALA A 661 -11.32 -26.54 13.95
C ALA A 661 -10.17 -25.75 14.61
N ALA A 662 -9.17 -25.31 13.85
CA ALA A 662 -7.98 -24.63 14.35
C ALA A 662 -7.18 -25.48 15.34
N GLU A 663 -6.96 -26.76 15.01
CA GLU A 663 -6.25 -27.74 15.85
C GLU A 663 -5.10 -28.42 15.09
N LEU A 664 -3.96 -28.56 15.76
CA LEU A 664 -2.90 -29.47 15.33
C LEU A 664 -3.29 -30.89 15.74
N ARG A 665 -3.37 -31.79 14.77
CA ARG A 665 -3.70 -33.21 15.00
C ARG A 665 -2.56 -34.10 14.54
N PHE A 666 -2.51 -35.29 15.12
CA PHE A 666 -1.57 -36.34 14.77
C PHE A 666 -2.31 -37.64 14.45
N LEU A 667 -2.07 -38.17 13.26
CA LEU A 667 -2.47 -39.52 12.86
C LEU A 667 -1.31 -40.48 13.14
N ASP A 668 -1.54 -41.46 14.00
CA ASP A 668 -0.57 -42.51 14.32
C ASP A 668 -0.65 -43.68 13.32
N PHE A 669 0.47 -44.09 12.73
CA PHE A 669 0.49 -45.15 11.72
C PHE A 669 0.25 -46.54 12.27
N ALA A 670 0.68 -46.82 13.51
CA ALA A 670 0.55 -48.15 14.10
C ALA A 670 -0.91 -48.46 14.47
N SER A 671 -1.62 -47.48 15.02
CA SER A 671 -2.99 -47.62 15.50
C SER A 671 -4.06 -47.11 14.54
N GLY A 672 -3.69 -46.28 13.56
CA GLY A 672 -4.62 -45.57 12.67
C GLY A 672 -5.47 -44.51 13.38
N LYS A 673 -5.18 -44.20 14.65
CA LYS A 673 -5.97 -43.24 15.45
C LYS A 673 -5.47 -41.82 15.27
N VAL A 674 -6.41 -40.87 15.26
CA VAL A 674 -6.14 -39.44 15.26
C VAL A 674 -6.28 -38.89 16.68
N ARG A 675 -5.33 -38.06 17.13
CA ARG A 675 -5.42 -37.31 18.39
C ARG A 675 -5.16 -35.82 18.18
N VAL A 676 -5.76 -35.00 19.03
CA VAL A 676 -5.49 -33.55 19.09
C VAL A 676 -4.22 -33.32 19.90
N ILE A 677 -3.30 -32.53 19.36
CA ILE A 677 -2.01 -32.18 19.97
C ILE A 677 -2.11 -30.83 20.66
N ALA A 678 -2.59 -29.82 19.96
CA ALA A 678 -2.70 -28.46 20.47
C ALA A 678 -3.79 -27.66 19.74
N PRO A 679 -4.46 -26.71 20.42
CA PRO A 679 -5.20 -25.66 19.74
C PRO A 679 -4.21 -24.73 19.03
N LEU A 680 -4.51 -24.39 17.78
CA LEU A 680 -3.70 -23.53 16.92
C LEU A 680 -4.32 -22.13 16.75
N GLY A 681 -5.64 -21.97 16.84
CA GLY A 681 -6.28 -20.66 16.66
C GLY A 681 -5.96 -20.04 15.29
N ASN A 682 -5.29 -18.88 15.28
CA ASN A 682 -4.89 -18.17 14.06
C ASN A 682 -3.50 -18.58 13.53
N LEU A 683 -2.98 -19.73 13.96
CA LEU A 683 -1.71 -20.26 13.49
C LEU A 683 -1.89 -21.06 12.19
N TYR A 684 -1.01 -20.83 11.23
CA TYR A 684 -1.03 -21.50 9.92
C TYR A 684 0.39 -21.70 9.40
N TYR A 685 0.54 -22.66 8.48
CA TYR A 685 1.81 -23.25 8.07
C TYR A 685 2.55 -23.87 9.26
N PHE A 686 2.97 -25.12 9.15
CA PHE A 686 3.75 -25.72 10.23
C PHE A 686 4.82 -26.67 9.74
N ASP A 687 5.81 -26.83 10.59
CA ASP A 687 6.85 -27.83 10.50
C ASP A 687 7.17 -28.37 11.90
N LEU A 688 7.89 -29.48 12.00
CA LEU A 688 8.30 -30.05 13.29
C LEU A 688 9.80 -29.94 13.47
N SER A 689 10.24 -29.70 14.70
CA SER A 689 11.65 -29.86 15.02
C SER A 689 12.07 -31.31 14.79
N PRO A 690 13.32 -31.57 14.37
CA PRO A 690 13.79 -32.93 14.10
C PRO A 690 13.66 -33.90 15.29
N ASP A 691 13.71 -33.38 16.52
CA ASP A 691 13.50 -34.15 17.75
C ASP A 691 12.02 -34.42 18.09
N GLY A 692 11.09 -33.88 17.29
CA GLY A 692 9.65 -34.01 17.48
C GLY A 692 9.08 -33.30 18.72
N ARG A 693 9.86 -32.42 19.38
CA ARG A 693 9.44 -31.76 20.63
C ARG A 693 8.78 -30.40 20.43
N SER A 694 8.87 -29.82 19.25
CA SER A 694 8.24 -28.54 18.94
C SER A 694 7.66 -28.49 17.53
N ALA A 695 6.60 -27.73 17.36
CA ALA A 695 6.06 -27.34 16.06
C ALA A 695 6.41 -25.88 15.79
N LEU A 696 7.01 -25.61 14.64
CA LEU A 696 7.23 -24.27 14.13
C LEU A 696 6.02 -23.86 13.30
N THR A 697 5.58 -22.61 13.41
CA THR A 697 4.37 -22.14 12.74
C THR A 697 4.39 -20.63 12.52
N THR A 698 3.40 -20.11 11.80
CA THR A 698 3.21 -18.68 11.58
C THR A 698 1.94 -18.20 12.28
N ARG A 699 1.98 -17.00 12.87
CA ARG A 699 0.79 -16.31 13.37
C ARG A 699 0.53 -15.07 12.53
N ASP A 700 -0.72 -14.89 12.10
CA ASP A 700 -1.19 -13.63 11.52
C ASP A 700 -1.44 -12.65 12.66
N GLU A 701 -0.74 -11.53 12.62
CA GLU A 701 -0.84 -10.41 13.54
C GLU A 701 -1.25 -9.14 12.78
N SER A 702 -1.87 -9.31 11.62
CA SER A 702 -2.41 -8.22 10.83
C SER A 702 -3.49 -7.48 11.59
N SER A 703 -3.54 -6.17 11.35
CA SER A 703 -4.46 -5.26 12.01
C SER A 703 -4.86 -4.14 11.07
N ALA A 704 -5.93 -3.43 11.42
CA ALA A 704 -6.30 -2.20 10.75
C ALA A 704 -6.60 -1.13 11.79
N SER A 705 -6.09 0.08 11.57
CA SER A 705 -6.29 1.24 12.44
C SER A 705 -6.85 2.40 11.64
N LEU A 706 -7.46 3.37 12.32
CA LEU A 706 -7.95 4.58 11.70
C LEU A 706 -6.92 5.69 11.86
N ILE A 707 -6.60 6.35 10.74
CA ILE A 707 -5.67 7.47 10.69
C ILE A 707 -6.46 8.74 10.39
N LEU A 708 -6.30 9.75 11.23
CA LEU A 708 -6.85 11.08 11.05
C LEU A 708 -5.82 11.98 10.37
N VAL A 709 -6.30 12.81 9.44
CA VAL A 709 -5.51 13.77 8.67
C VAL A 709 -6.17 15.13 8.72
#